data_AF-A0A2L0FBW3-F1
#
_entry.id   AF-A0A2L0FBW3-F1
#
_cell.length_a   1.000
_cell.length_b   1.000
_cell.length_c   1.000
_cell.angle_alpha   90.00
_cell.angle_beta   90.00
_cell.angle_gamma   90.00
#
_symmetry.space_group_name_H-M   'P 1'
#
loop_
_entity.id
_entity.type
_entity.pdbx_description
1 polymer ?
#
loop_
_entity_poly.entity_id
_entity_poly.type
_entity_poly.pdbx_seq_one_letter_code
_entity_poly.pdbx_strand_id
1 'polypeptide(L)'
;MHDRSCSKLLRALLPLLAATGCDGCPSAKPYTPYTLGSAAPSVSPPPLSGARPAEGDAGAAPGDAGLADAAAPPRFTAVPSVPAPEGGKRWPLDGGAVAAAPTGRTFETGLLLDVDGDGARDLVAWARSPDGLRGELLFAAATRPDAPRTLAALPGDLAPQGCTARAGLTQIGPATLAFDFAPQCGAQRSAELPATRWIAVIRLPGTAAGAPPELALELRLRTPPPDESLSASFEVADRDADGRDDLAIAVGLSGALRPFPAPPAAAPELRAPLVFLDRPAGLSRDAAQPGEALRALAASVLRDARAKSTAPAAATAAQRLRRLHAVLCADAASGAGAVAGRDAARAGEGLVSTGAGPVRCAEPGLAAAIDHAEAVAAQTRGAPLAAVAALDRGGPEPRTKDEGKLLAKLAPPATAAAVHRTAAAPQPGALGPLAFEAGGALLVRTAQGVVRVDPATFGEAAADVPPWPAALLAGPVELVGVERRCDAPTLLALVRSSPDAVGEMEVPLPLLRGQGPRARRGAAAPERCAGTERLPFAPLAASEAGFDVALGAALISIDLRAAAPVASALSFPLATPAPQGAARSPDGATIAVPAAGGVLVATAGGATRLWSGGDIAQGTACVPASGGARVACVVGASAVIYEAK
;
A
#
# COMPACT_ATOMS: atom_id res chain seq x y z
N MET A 1 -42.10 -42.24 34.44
CA MET A 1 -43.55 -42.09 34.68
C MET A 1 -44.07 -40.97 33.79
N HIS A 2 -44.96 -41.36 32.86
CA HIS A 2 -45.84 -40.57 31.98
C HIS A 2 -45.24 -39.73 30.84
N ASP A 3 -45.18 -40.41 29.68
CA ASP A 3 -45.61 -39.93 28.36
C ASP A 3 -46.83 -38.99 28.38
N ARG A 4 -46.88 -38.07 27.39
CA ARG A 4 -47.96 -38.06 26.38
C ARG A 4 -47.71 -37.08 25.23
N SER A 5 -47.75 -37.66 24.05
CA SER A 5 -47.99 -37.03 22.75
C SER A 5 -49.52 -36.91 22.50
N CYS A 6 -49.96 -35.86 21.78
CA CYS A 6 -51.10 -35.80 20.83
C CYS A 6 -51.51 -34.33 20.63
N SER A 7 -51.45 -33.74 19.42
CA SER A 7 -52.22 -33.99 18.18
C SER A 7 -53.40 -33.03 18.01
N LYS A 8 -53.27 -32.18 16.98
CA LYS A 8 -54.27 -31.61 16.04
C LYS A 8 -55.76 -31.66 16.45
N LEU A 9 -56.46 -30.52 16.36
CA LEU A 9 -57.55 -30.28 15.37
C LEU A 9 -58.27 -28.91 15.54
N LEU A 10 -58.39 -28.22 14.39
CA LEU A 10 -59.58 -27.54 13.81
C LEU A 10 -60.27 -26.31 14.44
N ARG A 11 -60.28 -25.20 13.65
CA ARG A 11 -61.43 -24.37 13.15
C ARG A 11 -61.05 -22.88 13.16
N ALA A 12 -60.71 -22.28 12.02
CA ALA A 12 -61.59 -21.75 10.96
C ALA A 12 -62.16 -20.35 11.28
N LEU A 13 -61.64 -19.32 10.59
CA LEU A 13 -62.37 -18.21 9.93
C LEU A 13 -61.39 -17.24 9.24
N LEU A 14 -61.44 -17.20 7.90
CA LEU A 14 -60.95 -16.14 6.98
C LEU A 14 -61.86 -14.88 7.11
N PRO A 15 -61.61 -13.70 6.46
CA PRO A 15 -60.49 -13.26 5.59
C PRO A 15 -60.03 -11.77 5.76
N LEU A 16 -59.11 -11.36 4.87
CA LEU A 16 -58.99 -10.01 4.24
C LEU A 16 -58.37 -8.87 5.07
N LEU A 17 -57.11 -8.57 4.78
CA LEU A 17 -56.66 -7.21 4.40
C LEU A 17 -55.29 -7.30 3.71
N ALA A 18 -55.27 -6.89 2.44
CA ALA A 18 -54.09 -6.68 1.65
C ALA A 18 -53.36 -5.41 2.12
N ALA A 19 -52.06 -5.49 2.33
CA ALA A 19 -51.17 -4.34 2.27
C ALA A 19 -49.83 -4.79 1.70
N THR A 20 -49.56 -4.30 0.50
CA THR A 20 -48.29 -4.34 -0.23
C THR A 20 -47.15 -3.82 0.64
N GLY A 21 -46.19 -4.69 0.98
CA GLY A 21 -44.92 -4.29 1.60
C GLY A 21 -43.98 -3.77 0.52
N CYS A 22 -43.70 -2.47 0.55
CA CYS A 22 -42.64 -1.87 -0.25
C CYS A 22 -41.27 -2.33 0.26
N ASP A 23 -40.43 -2.78 -0.67
CA ASP A 23 -39.00 -2.97 -0.49
C ASP A 23 -38.35 -1.69 0.05
N GLY A 24 -37.62 -1.83 1.15
CA GLY A 24 -36.88 -0.75 1.77
C GLY A 24 -35.72 -0.31 0.87
N CYS A 25 -35.79 0.93 0.37
CA CYS A 25 -34.65 1.62 -0.21
C CYS A 25 -33.50 1.67 0.82
N PRO A 26 -32.25 1.31 0.46
CA PRO A 26 -31.12 1.58 1.32
C PRO A 26 -30.96 3.09 1.45
N SER A 27 -30.84 3.55 2.69
CA SER A 27 -30.60 4.94 3.06
C SER A 27 -29.26 5.41 2.51
N ALA A 28 -29.25 5.92 1.28
CA ALA A 28 -28.22 6.82 0.80
C ALA A 28 -28.35 8.12 1.59
N LYS A 29 -27.61 8.23 2.69
CA LYS A 29 -27.42 9.53 3.34
C LYS A 29 -26.72 10.44 2.33
N PRO A 30 -27.26 11.62 1.99
CA PRO A 30 -26.54 12.54 1.12
C PRO A 30 -25.24 12.95 1.83
N TYR A 31 -24.12 12.64 1.19
CA TYR A 31 -22.82 13.17 1.57
C TYR A 31 -22.82 14.66 1.22
N THR A 32 -22.77 15.52 2.23
CA THR A 32 -22.44 16.94 2.02
C THR A 32 -20.95 17.04 1.71
N PRO A 33 -20.54 17.54 0.53
CA PRO A 33 -19.14 17.79 0.26
C PRO A 33 -18.63 18.88 1.21
N TYR A 34 -17.58 18.58 1.97
CA TYR A 34 -16.85 19.61 2.70
C TYR A 34 -16.19 20.53 1.67
N THR A 35 -16.63 21.78 1.62
CA THR A 35 -15.94 22.85 0.90
C THR A 35 -14.58 23.10 1.52
N LEU A 36 -13.54 23.18 0.71
CA LEU A 36 -12.23 23.65 1.15
C LEU A 36 -12.28 25.19 1.17
N GLY A 37 -12.66 25.78 2.30
CA GLY A 37 -12.67 27.24 2.44
C GLY A 37 -13.37 27.75 3.70
N SER A 38 -12.75 28.73 4.35
CA SER A 38 -13.18 29.43 5.56
C SER A 38 -14.50 30.20 5.39
N ALA A 39 -15.21 30.37 6.51
CA ALA A 39 -16.60 30.82 6.67
C ALA A 39 -17.05 32.13 5.99
N ALA A 40 -18.25 32.12 5.38
CA ALA A 40 -19.19 33.24 5.24
C ALA A 40 -20.62 32.73 4.84
N PRO A 41 -21.71 33.47 5.12
CA PRO A 41 -23.04 32.90 5.40
C PRO A 41 -23.92 32.63 4.17
N SER A 42 -24.82 31.66 4.36
CA SER A 42 -25.71 31.02 3.39
C SER A 42 -26.94 31.87 3.03
N VAL A 43 -27.28 31.95 1.74
CA VAL A 43 -28.61 32.35 1.26
C VAL A 43 -29.06 31.36 0.18
N SER A 44 -30.19 30.70 0.42
CA SER A 44 -30.79 29.69 -0.46
C SER A 44 -31.49 30.30 -1.69
N PRO A 45 -31.41 29.67 -2.88
CA PRO A 45 -32.37 29.85 -3.96
C PRO A 45 -33.37 28.67 -4.09
N PRO A 46 -34.53 28.86 -4.76
CA PRO A 46 -35.64 27.91 -4.81
C PRO A 46 -35.48 26.81 -5.89
N PRO A 47 -36.32 25.74 -5.87
CA PRO A 47 -36.10 24.53 -6.67
C PRO A 47 -36.66 24.64 -8.09
N LEU A 48 -36.00 23.98 -9.05
CA LEU A 48 -36.55 23.71 -10.38
C LEU A 48 -36.80 22.20 -10.54
N SER A 49 -38.08 21.86 -10.76
CA SER A 49 -38.57 20.66 -11.48
C SER A 49 -37.88 20.59 -12.85
N GLY A 50 -37.58 19.47 -13.50
CA GLY A 50 -38.06 18.08 -13.40
C GLY A 50 -38.21 17.60 -14.85
N ALA A 51 -37.40 16.63 -15.29
CA ALA A 51 -37.65 15.87 -16.53
C ALA A 51 -36.93 14.51 -16.46
N ARG A 52 -37.72 13.44 -16.59
CA ARG A 52 -37.32 12.03 -16.61
C ARG A 52 -36.85 11.61 -18.03
N PRO A 53 -36.15 10.47 -18.16
CA PRO A 53 -35.47 10.04 -19.38
C PRO A 53 -36.35 9.20 -20.31
N ALA A 54 -35.97 9.12 -21.58
CA ALA A 54 -36.49 8.15 -22.53
C ALA A 54 -35.47 7.02 -22.73
N GLU A 55 -35.93 5.78 -22.51
CA GLU A 55 -35.26 4.53 -22.87
C GLU A 55 -35.30 4.31 -24.39
N GLY A 56 -34.28 3.63 -24.92
CA GLY A 56 -34.21 3.19 -26.31
C GLY A 56 -33.21 2.04 -26.46
N ASP A 57 -33.72 0.94 -27.02
CA ASP A 57 -33.30 -0.46 -26.90
C ASP A 57 -32.03 -0.88 -27.68
N ALA A 58 -31.56 -2.09 -27.37
CA ALA A 58 -30.34 -2.75 -27.85
C ALA A 58 -30.40 -3.29 -29.29
N GLY A 59 -29.22 -3.45 -29.92
CA GLY A 59 -29.02 -4.26 -31.12
C GLY A 59 -27.56 -4.33 -31.56
N ALA A 60 -26.98 -5.53 -31.61
CA ALA A 60 -25.56 -5.79 -31.91
C ALA A 60 -25.30 -6.22 -33.36
N ALA A 61 -24.03 -6.03 -33.78
CA ALA A 61 -23.25 -6.68 -34.85
C ALA A 61 -23.06 -5.89 -36.18
N PRO A 62 -22.03 -6.22 -37.00
CA PRO A 62 -20.74 -5.52 -37.04
C PRO A 62 -20.48 -4.84 -38.39
N GLY A 63 -19.74 -3.73 -38.40
CA GLY A 63 -19.38 -3.03 -39.64
C GLY A 63 -18.20 -2.09 -39.48
N ASP A 64 -17.09 -2.46 -40.08
CA ASP A 64 -15.95 -1.58 -40.39
C ASP A 64 -16.43 -0.42 -41.27
N ALA A 65 -16.43 0.80 -40.71
CA ALA A 65 -16.43 2.05 -41.46
C ALA A 65 -15.76 3.12 -40.58
N GLY A 66 -14.68 3.71 -41.09
CA GLY A 66 -13.80 4.62 -40.38
C GLY A 66 -14.52 5.71 -39.59
N LEU A 67 -14.43 5.61 -38.27
CA LEU A 67 -14.60 6.75 -37.38
C LEU A 67 -13.34 7.61 -37.54
N ALA A 68 -13.52 8.76 -38.17
CA ALA A 68 -12.56 9.86 -38.07
C ALA A 68 -12.26 10.07 -36.58
N ASP A 69 -10.98 10.01 -36.23
CA ASP A 69 -10.46 10.45 -34.95
C ASP A 69 -11.10 11.80 -34.63
N ALA A 70 -11.99 11.84 -33.65
CA ALA A 70 -12.36 13.08 -33.00
C ALA A 70 -11.06 13.60 -32.39
N ALA A 71 -10.39 14.49 -33.12
CA ALA A 71 -9.14 15.09 -32.71
C ALA A 71 -9.31 15.59 -31.28
N ALA A 72 -8.48 15.07 -30.37
CA ALA A 72 -8.47 15.53 -29.00
C ALA A 72 -8.38 17.07 -29.01
N PRO A 73 -9.15 17.78 -28.18
CA PRO A 73 -9.12 19.23 -28.14
C PRO A 73 -7.68 19.73 -27.96
N PRO A 74 -7.32 20.88 -28.57
CA PRO A 74 -5.96 21.41 -28.50
C PRO A 74 -5.54 21.58 -27.04
N ARG A 75 -4.46 20.91 -26.64
CA ARG A 75 -3.92 21.01 -25.28
C ARG A 75 -3.31 22.38 -25.07
N PHE A 76 -3.61 23.01 -23.93
CA PHE A 76 -2.96 24.25 -23.51
C PHE A 76 -1.43 24.04 -23.43
N THR A 77 -0.66 24.96 -24.01
CA THR A 77 0.81 24.92 -23.94
C THR A 77 1.26 25.62 -22.67
N ALA A 78 1.90 24.88 -21.77
CA ALA A 78 2.34 25.42 -20.49
C ALA A 78 3.34 26.57 -20.66
N VAL A 79 3.15 27.65 -19.90
CA VAL A 79 4.03 28.83 -19.93
C VAL A 79 4.87 28.86 -18.65
N PRO A 80 6.19 28.63 -18.71
CA PRO A 80 7.05 28.65 -17.54
C PRO A 80 7.34 30.09 -17.09
N SER A 81 7.55 30.26 -15.79
CA SER A 81 8.03 31.51 -15.19
C SER A 81 9.43 31.89 -15.66
N VAL A 82 9.74 33.19 -15.57
CA VAL A 82 11.07 33.73 -15.84
C VAL A 82 11.80 34.05 -14.53
N PRO A 83 13.15 33.97 -14.49
CA PRO A 83 13.92 34.35 -13.31
C PRO A 83 13.78 35.85 -13.03
N ALA A 84 13.86 36.23 -11.74
CA ALA A 84 13.74 37.62 -11.34
C ALA A 84 14.90 38.50 -11.86
N PRO A 85 14.61 39.73 -12.34
CA PRO A 85 15.65 40.67 -12.75
C PRO A 85 16.40 41.26 -11.54
N GLU A 86 17.60 41.81 -11.79
CA GLU A 86 18.36 42.65 -10.84
C GLU A 86 18.48 42.09 -9.41
N GLY A 87 18.72 40.78 -9.27
CA GLY A 87 18.89 40.13 -7.96
C GLY A 87 17.59 40.02 -7.14
N GLY A 88 16.43 40.24 -7.77
CA GLY A 88 15.11 39.91 -7.21
C GLY A 88 14.55 40.90 -6.20
N LYS A 89 15.12 42.10 -6.07
CA LYS A 89 14.59 43.12 -5.14
C LYS A 89 13.41 43.90 -5.72
N ARG A 90 13.40 44.07 -7.03
CA ARG A 90 12.41 44.85 -7.77
C ARG A 90 12.04 44.09 -9.04
N TRP A 91 10.81 44.23 -9.47
CA TRP A 91 10.32 43.64 -10.71
C TRP A 91 9.59 44.71 -11.54
N PRO A 92 10.13 45.10 -12.70
CA PRO A 92 9.47 46.08 -13.56
C PRO A 92 8.22 45.46 -14.22
N LEU A 93 7.13 46.21 -14.20
CA LEU A 93 5.88 45.88 -14.88
C LEU A 93 5.73 46.77 -16.12
N ASP A 94 4.80 46.37 -16.99
CA ASP A 94 4.43 47.19 -18.14
C ASP A 94 3.91 48.56 -17.67
N GLY A 95 4.20 49.62 -18.42
CA GLY A 95 3.84 51.00 -18.04
C GLY A 95 4.77 51.68 -17.02
N GLY A 96 5.91 51.07 -16.67
CA GLY A 96 6.94 51.69 -15.81
C GLY A 96 6.69 51.54 -14.30
N ALA A 97 5.60 50.85 -13.94
CA ALA A 97 5.35 50.40 -12.57
C ALA A 97 6.43 49.41 -12.11
N VAL A 98 6.67 49.33 -10.80
CA VAL A 98 7.67 48.41 -10.23
C VAL A 98 7.14 47.76 -8.97
N ALA A 99 7.06 46.44 -8.97
CA ALA A 99 6.75 45.67 -7.76
C ALA A 99 8.01 45.49 -6.91
N ALA A 100 7.90 45.69 -5.61
CA ALA A 100 9.01 45.50 -4.66
C ALA A 100 8.86 44.18 -3.91
N ALA A 101 9.96 43.44 -3.75
CA ALA A 101 9.96 42.25 -2.92
C ALA A 101 9.73 42.63 -1.45
N PRO A 102 9.00 41.83 -0.65
CA PRO A 102 8.83 42.09 0.76
C PRO A 102 10.17 42.22 1.50
N THR A 103 10.17 43.00 2.58
CA THR A 103 11.35 43.23 3.42
C THR A 103 12.02 41.91 3.83
N GLY A 104 13.33 41.80 3.61
CA GLY A 104 14.11 40.60 3.94
C GLY A 104 13.98 39.45 2.94
N ARG A 105 13.26 39.63 1.83
CA ARG A 105 13.09 38.62 0.77
C ARG A 105 13.62 39.08 -0.59
N THR A 106 13.61 38.16 -1.54
CA THR A 106 13.90 38.40 -2.97
C THR A 106 12.94 37.58 -3.81
N PHE A 107 12.41 38.18 -4.87
CA PHE A 107 11.80 37.43 -5.97
C PHE A 107 12.82 36.47 -6.57
N GLU A 108 12.45 35.22 -6.73
CA GLU A 108 13.27 34.21 -7.40
C GLU A 108 12.78 34.00 -8.83
N THR A 109 11.46 33.86 -8.99
CA THR A 109 10.82 33.61 -10.28
C THR A 109 9.43 34.25 -10.32
N GLY A 110 8.93 34.55 -11.52
CA GLY A 110 7.62 35.18 -11.70
C GLY A 110 7.05 35.04 -13.11
N LEU A 111 5.75 35.28 -13.22
CA LEU A 111 4.98 35.29 -14.46
C LEU A 111 4.31 36.66 -14.61
N LEU A 112 4.39 37.22 -15.82
CA LEU A 112 3.66 38.42 -16.21
C LEU A 112 2.45 38.01 -17.05
N LEU A 113 1.25 38.16 -16.50
CA LEU A 113 -0.01 37.68 -17.08
C LEU A 113 -1.06 38.76 -16.84
N ASP A 114 -2.02 38.90 -17.75
CA ASP A 114 -3.25 39.65 -17.44
C ASP A 114 -4.15 38.72 -16.60
N VAL A 115 -4.06 38.85 -15.27
CA VAL A 115 -4.74 37.93 -14.34
C VAL A 115 -6.15 38.39 -14.06
N ASP A 116 -6.36 39.71 -13.97
CA ASP A 116 -7.66 40.29 -13.61
C ASP A 116 -8.51 40.73 -14.82
N GLY A 117 -7.98 40.60 -16.04
CA GLY A 117 -8.66 40.86 -17.29
C GLY A 117 -8.73 42.34 -17.66
N ASP A 118 -7.93 43.20 -17.02
CA ASP A 118 -7.89 44.63 -17.29
C ASP A 118 -7.02 45.02 -18.50
N GLY A 119 -6.34 44.03 -19.11
CA GLY A 119 -5.46 44.20 -20.27
C GLY A 119 -4.03 44.60 -19.92
N ALA A 120 -3.73 44.90 -18.66
CA ALA A 120 -2.38 45.11 -18.16
C ALA A 120 -1.79 43.79 -17.65
N ARG A 121 -0.46 43.66 -17.68
CA ARG A 121 0.21 42.44 -17.19
C ARG A 121 0.55 42.58 -15.72
N ASP A 122 -0.15 41.82 -14.90
CA ASP A 122 0.12 41.62 -13.49
C ASP A 122 1.30 40.68 -13.25
N LEU A 123 1.89 40.79 -12.06
CA LEU A 123 2.95 39.89 -11.62
C LEU A 123 2.43 38.86 -10.62
N VAL A 124 2.61 37.59 -10.96
CA VAL A 124 2.58 36.50 -9.98
C VAL A 124 4.00 36.02 -9.74
N ALA A 125 4.53 36.17 -8.52
CA ALA A 125 5.94 35.89 -8.25
C ALA A 125 6.18 35.16 -6.92
N TRP A 126 7.17 34.28 -6.92
CA TRP A 126 7.66 33.63 -5.71
C TRP A 126 8.73 34.49 -5.04
N ALA A 127 8.46 34.92 -3.81
CA ALA A 127 9.39 35.68 -2.99
C ALA A 127 9.92 34.81 -1.85
N ARG A 128 11.23 34.53 -1.86
CA ARG A 128 11.90 33.67 -0.89
C ARG A 128 12.71 34.45 0.13
N SER A 129 12.88 33.85 1.29
CA SER A 129 13.82 34.25 2.32
C SER A 129 15.27 33.91 1.91
N PRO A 130 16.30 34.52 2.56
CA PRO A 130 17.70 34.28 2.21
C PRO A 130 18.11 32.82 2.31
N ASP A 131 17.54 32.07 3.26
CA ASP A 131 17.75 30.62 3.41
C ASP A 131 17.14 29.78 2.28
N GLY A 132 16.26 30.36 1.45
CA GLY A 132 15.54 29.68 0.38
C GLY A 132 14.49 28.65 0.83
N LEU A 133 14.30 28.47 2.14
CA LEU A 133 13.43 27.46 2.73
C LEU A 133 12.13 28.05 3.31
N ARG A 134 11.95 29.36 3.17
CA ARG A 134 10.71 30.07 3.49
C ARG A 134 10.37 31.01 2.34
N GLY A 135 9.09 31.19 2.08
CA GLY A 135 8.66 32.13 1.05
C GLY A 135 7.16 32.16 0.86
N GLU A 136 6.73 33.08 0.01
CA GLU A 136 5.34 33.31 -0.34
C GLU A 136 5.20 33.53 -1.85
N LEU A 137 4.13 32.99 -2.41
CA LEU A 137 3.66 33.31 -3.74
C LEU A 137 2.79 34.57 -3.65
N LEU A 138 3.18 35.61 -4.37
CA LEU A 138 2.60 36.94 -4.32
C LEU A 138 1.93 37.27 -5.64
N PHE A 139 0.84 38.04 -5.57
CA PHE A 139 0.18 38.68 -6.70
C PHE A 139 0.30 40.20 -6.55
N ALA A 140 0.91 40.85 -7.52
CA ALA A 140 1.00 42.30 -7.61
C ALA A 140 0.26 42.75 -8.88
N ALA A 141 -0.91 43.37 -8.68
CA ALA A 141 -1.68 43.94 -9.78
C ALA A 141 -0.92 45.11 -10.41
N ALA A 142 -0.97 45.25 -11.73
CA ALA A 142 -0.32 46.35 -12.45
C ALA A 142 -0.79 47.73 -11.95
N THR A 143 -2.05 47.82 -11.54
CA THR A 143 -2.67 49.03 -10.97
C THR A 143 -2.20 49.36 -9.55
N ARG A 144 -1.69 48.37 -8.79
CA ARG A 144 -1.25 48.52 -7.39
C ARG A 144 -0.02 47.64 -7.09
N PRO A 145 1.13 47.91 -7.73
CA PRO A 145 2.32 47.06 -7.66
C PRO A 145 3.03 47.10 -6.29
N ASP A 146 2.77 48.14 -5.50
CA ASP A 146 3.35 48.38 -4.17
C ASP A 146 2.61 47.65 -3.04
N ALA A 147 1.44 47.09 -3.32
CA ALA A 147 0.61 46.36 -2.36
C ALA A 147 0.36 44.90 -2.79
N PRO A 148 1.42 44.07 -2.92
CA PRO A 148 1.26 42.68 -3.32
C PRO A 148 0.45 41.88 -2.29
N ARG A 149 -0.46 41.03 -2.78
CA ARG A 149 -1.25 40.09 -1.98
C ARG A 149 -0.58 38.73 -1.95
N THR A 150 -0.49 38.12 -0.77
CA THR A 150 -0.08 36.71 -0.64
C THR A 150 -1.19 35.78 -1.15
N LEU A 151 -0.86 34.94 -2.13
CA LEU A 151 -1.72 33.88 -2.64
C LEU A 151 -1.53 32.58 -1.88
N ALA A 152 -0.28 32.22 -1.60
CA ALA A 152 0.09 31.02 -0.85
C ALA A 152 1.39 31.28 -0.09
N ALA A 153 1.50 30.71 1.11
CA ALA A 153 2.73 30.74 1.90
C ALA A 153 3.24 29.30 2.05
N LEU A 154 4.55 29.08 1.92
CA LEU A 154 5.12 27.75 2.16
C LEU A 154 4.84 27.35 3.62
N PRO A 155 4.21 26.19 3.87
CA PRO A 155 3.93 25.74 5.21
C PRO A 155 5.21 25.58 6.04
N GLY A 156 5.20 26.09 7.28
CA GLY A 156 6.41 26.15 8.12
C GLY A 156 7.00 24.79 8.50
N ASP A 157 6.22 23.72 8.41
CA ASP A 157 6.65 22.33 8.61
C ASP A 157 7.47 21.76 7.43
N LEU A 158 7.54 22.47 6.29
CA LEU A 158 8.18 22.01 5.05
C LEU A 158 9.54 22.69 4.78
N ALA A 159 10.14 23.31 5.80
CA ALA A 159 11.41 24.02 5.72
C ALA A 159 12.57 23.24 6.39
N PRO A 160 12.99 22.07 5.86
CA PRO A 160 14.01 21.25 6.51
C PRO A 160 15.38 21.95 6.45
N GLN A 161 16.01 22.13 7.62
CA GLN A 161 17.30 22.79 7.71
C GLN A 161 18.38 22.05 6.89
N GLY A 162 19.23 22.81 6.22
CA GLY A 162 20.35 22.34 5.39
C GLY A 162 19.98 21.53 4.15
N CYS A 163 18.78 21.78 3.61
CA CYS A 163 18.41 21.41 2.26
C CYS A 163 18.46 22.65 1.34
N THR A 164 18.64 22.44 0.05
CA THR A 164 18.47 23.49 -0.97
C THR A 164 17.11 23.34 -1.63
N ALA A 165 16.40 24.43 -1.90
CA ALA A 165 15.11 24.37 -2.56
C ALA A 165 15.22 24.57 -4.07
N ARG A 166 14.37 23.86 -4.83
CA ARG A 166 14.05 24.20 -6.21
C ARG A 166 12.60 24.67 -6.25
N ALA A 167 12.36 25.87 -6.77
CA ALA A 167 11.03 26.41 -6.99
C ALA A 167 10.77 26.58 -8.49
N GLY A 168 9.52 26.36 -8.92
CA GLY A 168 9.08 26.60 -10.28
C GLY A 168 7.63 27.09 -10.30
N LEU A 169 7.34 28.09 -11.13
CA LEU A 169 5.99 28.59 -11.34
C LEU A 169 5.64 28.41 -12.82
N THR A 170 4.47 27.85 -13.11
CA THR A 170 4.05 27.55 -14.48
C THR A 170 2.57 27.81 -14.64
N GLN A 171 2.17 28.48 -15.72
CA GLN A 171 0.79 28.48 -16.16
C GLN A 171 0.50 27.14 -16.86
N ILE A 172 -0.40 26.36 -16.29
CA ILE A 172 -0.71 24.98 -16.73
C ILE A 172 -2.05 24.88 -17.46
N GLY A 173 -2.86 25.93 -17.41
CA GLY A 173 -4.11 26.08 -18.14
C GLY A 173 -4.44 27.56 -18.36
N PRO A 174 -5.48 27.88 -19.14
CA PRO A 174 -5.90 29.25 -19.39
C PRO A 174 -6.12 30.06 -18.11
N ALA A 175 -6.72 29.45 -17.09
CA ALA A 175 -7.04 30.09 -15.81
C ALA A 175 -6.38 29.40 -14.60
N THR A 176 -5.28 28.67 -14.81
CA THR A 176 -4.67 27.85 -13.76
C THR A 176 -3.15 27.96 -13.72
N LEU A 177 -2.59 28.27 -12.55
CA LEU A 177 -1.15 28.23 -12.27
C LEU A 177 -0.79 27.11 -11.32
N ALA A 178 0.39 26.53 -11.49
CA ALA A 178 1.00 25.62 -10.52
C ALA A 178 2.34 26.18 -10.05
N PHE A 179 2.48 26.31 -8.73
CA PHE A 179 3.74 26.57 -8.06
C PHE A 179 4.25 25.28 -7.42
N ASP A 180 5.47 24.88 -7.75
CA ASP A 180 6.12 23.65 -7.31
C ASP A 180 7.39 23.96 -6.52
N PHE A 181 7.40 23.58 -5.25
CA PHE A 181 8.52 23.71 -4.34
C PHE A 181 9.04 22.33 -3.95
N ALA A 182 10.27 22.02 -4.35
CA ALA A 182 10.93 20.75 -4.10
C ALA A 182 12.23 20.95 -3.31
N PRO A 183 12.25 20.65 -2.00
CA PRO A 183 13.49 20.62 -1.23
C PRO A 183 14.39 19.44 -1.65
N GLN A 184 15.69 19.69 -1.72
CA GLN A 184 16.74 18.73 -2.05
C GLN A 184 17.67 18.62 -0.84
N CYS A 185 17.63 17.47 -0.18
CA CYS A 185 18.43 17.16 1.00
C CYS A 185 19.48 16.10 0.66
N GLY A 186 20.64 16.14 1.32
CA GLY A 186 21.65 15.09 1.17
C GLY A 186 21.13 13.72 1.64
N ALA A 187 21.63 12.63 1.06
CA ALA A 187 21.10 11.27 1.23
C ALA A 187 20.94 10.82 2.71
N GLN A 188 21.90 11.18 3.58
CA GLN A 188 21.82 10.84 5.01
C GLN A 188 20.65 11.53 5.72
N ARG A 189 20.38 12.80 5.42
CA ARG A 189 19.25 13.52 6.03
C ARG A 189 17.90 13.05 5.48
N SER A 190 17.84 12.70 4.20
CA SER A 190 16.61 12.18 3.59
C SER A 190 16.14 10.87 4.23
N ALA A 191 17.06 10.09 4.84
CA ALA A 191 16.72 8.89 5.60
C ALA A 191 16.17 9.21 7.00
N GLU A 192 16.70 10.24 7.68
CA GLU A 192 16.27 10.62 9.04
C GLU A 192 15.00 11.50 9.05
N LEU A 193 14.91 12.43 8.10
CA LEU A 193 13.84 13.43 7.97
C LEU A 193 13.45 13.56 6.49
N PRO A 194 12.49 12.75 6.00
CA PRO A 194 12.11 12.77 4.60
C PRO A 194 11.54 14.14 4.22
N ALA A 195 12.16 14.76 3.22
CA ALA A 195 11.72 16.05 2.68
C ALA A 195 10.32 15.92 2.06
N THR A 196 9.62 17.04 1.89
CA THR A 196 8.28 17.03 1.28
C THR A 196 8.22 18.09 0.18
N ARG A 197 7.93 17.66 -1.03
CA ARG A 197 7.61 18.54 -2.16
C ARG A 197 6.20 19.09 -1.97
N TRP A 198 6.06 20.40 -2.13
CA TRP A 198 4.81 21.13 -1.98
C TRP A 198 4.42 21.73 -3.31
N ILE A 199 3.17 21.54 -3.70
CA ILE A 199 2.61 22.10 -4.91
C ILE A 199 1.37 22.89 -4.54
N ALA A 200 1.34 24.17 -4.90
CA ALA A 200 0.19 25.04 -4.76
C ALA A 200 -0.41 25.31 -6.15
N VAL A 201 -1.70 25.05 -6.30
CA VAL A 201 -2.46 25.34 -7.52
C VAL A 201 -3.27 26.60 -7.27
N ILE A 202 -3.10 27.59 -8.14
CA ILE A 202 -3.79 28.88 -8.07
C ILE A 202 -4.82 28.94 -9.18
N ARG A 203 -6.05 29.28 -8.81
CA ARG A 203 -7.13 29.60 -9.73
C ARG A 203 -7.06 31.08 -10.07
N LEU A 204 -7.09 31.37 -11.37
CA LEU A 204 -7.22 32.72 -11.90
C LEU A 204 -8.70 32.99 -12.17
N PRO A 205 -9.17 34.23 -11.99
CA PRO A 205 -10.58 34.61 -12.17
C PRO A 205 -11.09 34.50 -13.62
N GLY A 206 -10.19 34.26 -14.59
CA GLY A 206 -10.53 34.21 -16.01
C GLY A 206 -10.98 35.59 -16.50
N THR A 207 -11.95 35.62 -17.42
CA THR A 207 -12.51 36.87 -17.98
C THR A 207 -13.52 37.57 -17.06
N ALA A 208 -13.79 37.02 -15.87
CA ALA A 208 -14.69 37.63 -14.91
C ALA A 208 -13.95 38.76 -14.16
N ALA A 209 -14.01 39.96 -14.73
CA ALA A 209 -13.33 41.14 -14.23
C ALA A 209 -13.52 41.37 -12.72
N GLY A 210 -12.41 41.54 -12.00
CA GLY A 210 -12.38 42.01 -10.60
C GLY A 210 -12.40 40.93 -9.50
N ALA A 211 -12.51 39.64 -9.83
CA ALA A 211 -12.27 38.58 -8.84
C ALA A 211 -10.74 38.37 -8.66
N PRO A 212 -10.21 38.27 -7.43
CA PRO A 212 -8.79 38.08 -7.24
C PRO A 212 -8.38 36.61 -7.43
N PRO A 213 -7.13 36.33 -7.86
CA PRO A 213 -6.61 34.98 -7.87
C PRO A 213 -6.55 34.39 -6.45
N GLU A 214 -6.67 33.07 -6.35
CA GLU A 214 -6.71 32.38 -5.06
C GLU A 214 -6.09 30.97 -5.09
N LEU A 215 -5.65 30.50 -3.92
CA LEU A 215 -5.16 29.15 -3.72
C LEU A 215 -6.33 28.16 -3.79
N ALA A 216 -6.34 27.32 -4.83
CA ALA A 216 -7.39 26.35 -5.07
C ALA A 216 -7.06 24.96 -4.48
N LEU A 217 -5.79 24.55 -4.50
CA LEU A 217 -5.36 23.26 -3.97
C LEU A 217 -3.92 23.33 -3.47
N GLU A 218 -3.66 22.67 -2.34
CA GLU A 218 -2.32 22.30 -1.92
C GLU A 218 -2.15 20.79 -2.03
N LEU A 219 -1.03 20.36 -2.61
CA LEU A 219 -0.62 18.97 -2.69
C LEU A 219 0.77 18.81 -2.06
N ARG A 220 0.95 17.77 -1.26
CA ARG A 220 2.19 17.45 -0.56
C ARG A 220 2.62 16.04 -0.94
N LEU A 221 3.85 15.90 -1.42
CA LEU A 221 4.48 14.64 -1.79
C LEU A 221 5.72 14.44 -0.92
N ARG A 222 5.63 13.55 0.06
CA ARG A 222 6.76 13.17 0.92
C ARG A 222 7.75 12.33 0.11
N THR A 223 9.03 12.61 0.24
CA THR A 223 10.11 11.88 -0.43
C THR A 223 9.99 10.39 -0.11
N PRO A 224 9.91 9.51 -1.11
CA PRO A 224 9.90 8.07 -0.90
C PRO A 224 11.31 7.59 -0.50
N PRO A 225 11.47 6.30 -0.13
CA PRO A 225 12.78 5.70 0.15
C PRO A 225 13.77 5.83 -1.04
N PRO A 226 15.10 5.73 -0.81
CA PRO A 226 16.13 6.10 -1.80
C PRO A 226 16.09 5.39 -3.16
N ASP A 227 15.47 4.21 -3.26
CA ASP A 227 15.35 3.43 -4.50
C ASP A 227 14.03 3.69 -5.26
N GLU A 228 13.23 4.65 -4.79
CA GLU A 228 11.95 5.06 -5.38
C GLU A 228 11.94 6.56 -5.68
N SER A 229 11.08 6.98 -6.61
CA SER A 229 10.79 8.40 -6.81
C SER A 229 9.33 8.64 -7.15
N LEU A 230 8.81 9.78 -6.67
CA LEU A 230 7.44 10.23 -6.97
C LEU A 230 7.45 11.32 -8.02
N SER A 231 6.61 11.14 -9.02
CA SER A 231 6.34 12.13 -10.05
C SER A 231 4.92 12.68 -9.89
N ALA A 232 4.71 13.92 -10.33
CA ALA A 232 3.40 14.55 -10.46
C ALA A 232 3.37 15.33 -11.76
N SER A 233 2.38 15.07 -12.60
CA SER A 233 2.14 15.80 -13.85
C SER A 233 0.70 16.32 -13.89
N PHE A 234 0.53 17.51 -14.44
CA PHE A 234 -0.73 18.23 -14.48
C PHE A 234 -1.35 18.15 -15.88
N GLU A 235 -2.66 17.95 -15.91
CA GLU A 235 -3.49 18.10 -17.09
C GLU A 235 -4.67 18.99 -16.70
N VAL A 236 -4.90 20.04 -17.48
CA VAL A 236 -6.02 20.95 -17.31
C VAL A 236 -6.91 20.85 -18.54
N ALA A 237 -8.19 20.55 -18.32
CA ALA A 237 -9.19 20.46 -19.37
C ALA A 237 -10.57 20.65 -18.76
N ASP A 238 -11.51 21.21 -19.51
CA ASP A 238 -12.92 21.24 -19.15
C ASP A 238 -13.53 19.86 -19.39
N ARG A 239 -13.63 19.02 -18.35
CA ARG A 239 -14.04 17.62 -18.46
C ARG A 239 -15.55 17.43 -18.41
N ASP A 240 -16.27 18.35 -17.78
CA ASP A 240 -17.73 18.29 -17.72
C ASP A 240 -18.43 19.35 -18.57
N ALA A 241 -17.67 20.05 -19.41
CA ALA A 241 -18.13 21.00 -20.41
C ALA A 241 -18.87 22.20 -19.80
N ASP A 242 -18.46 22.65 -18.61
CA ASP A 242 -19.04 23.80 -17.91
C ASP A 242 -18.29 25.12 -18.17
N GLY A 243 -17.24 25.07 -19.00
CA GLY A 243 -16.39 26.19 -19.38
C GLY A 243 -15.29 26.52 -18.38
N ARG A 244 -15.07 25.67 -17.35
CA ARG A 244 -14.04 25.85 -16.33
C ARG A 244 -12.90 24.84 -16.48
N ASP A 245 -11.75 25.22 -15.91
CA ASP A 245 -10.54 24.39 -15.93
C ASP A 245 -10.64 23.28 -14.88
N ASP A 246 -10.93 22.03 -15.26
CA ASP A 246 -10.77 20.89 -14.36
C ASP A 246 -9.32 20.42 -14.31
N LEU A 247 -8.89 19.98 -13.12
CA LEU A 247 -7.52 19.59 -12.85
C LEU A 247 -7.39 18.07 -12.69
N ALA A 248 -6.52 17.44 -13.49
CA ALA A 248 -5.94 16.14 -13.19
C ALA A 248 -4.50 16.28 -12.72
N ILE A 249 -4.17 15.58 -11.64
CA ILE A 249 -2.80 15.39 -11.19
C ILE A 249 -2.49 13.90 -11.29
N ALA A 250 -1.78 13.49 -12.33
CA ALA A 250 -1.29 12.13 -12.45
C ALA A 250 -0.06 11.95 -11.57
N VAL A 251 -0.21 11.17 -10.51
CA VAL A 251 0.89 10.85 -9.60
C VAL A 251 1.48 9.50 -10.00
N GLY A 252 2.78 9.49 -10.23
CA GLY A 252 3.53 8.31 -10.63
C GLY A 252 4.51 7.84 -9.58
N LEU A 253 4.75 6.53 -9.56
CA LEU A 253 5.82 5.91 -8.80
C LEU A 253 6.77 5.18 -9.75
N SER A 254 8.04 5.56 -9.69
CA SER A 254 9.13 4.89 -10.40
C SER A 254 10.18 4.34 -9.41
N GLY A 255 11.06 3.48 -9.92
CA GLY A 255 11.95 2.69 -9.08
C GLY A 255 11.25 1.50 -8.44
N ALA A 256 11.91 0.91 -7.45
CA ALA A 256 11.37 -0.19 -6.66
C ALA A 256 12.03 -0.21 -5.29
N LEU A 257 11.22 -0.39 -4.26
CA LEU A 257 11.72 -0.62 -2.92
C LEU A 257 12.50 -1.93 -2.85
N ARG A 258 13.70 -1.93 -2.27
CA ARG A 258 14.38 -3.20 -1.95
C ARG A 258 13.53 -4.01 -0.97
N PRO A 259 13.44 -5.35 -1.13
CA PRO A 259 14.19 -6.19 -2.06
C PRO A 259 13.51 -6.44 -3.43
N PHE A 260 12.45 -5.70 -3.77
CA PHE A 260 11.75 -5.94 -5.02
C PHE A 260 12.64 -5.60 -6.22
N PRO A 261 12.59 -6.40 -7.31
CA PRO A 261 13.40 -6.13 -8.48
C PRO A 261 12.99 -4.79 -9.09
N ALA A 262 14.00 -4.00 -9.47
CA ALA A 262 13.76 -2.78 -10.24
C ALA A 262 13.06 -3.14 -11.55
N PRO A 263 12.05 -2.35 -11.99
CA PRO A 263 11.45 -2.57 -13.29
C PRO A 263 12.51 -2.41 -14.40
N PRO A 264 12.38 -3.13 -15.52
CA PRO A 264 13.19 -2.86 -16.71
C PRO A 264 13.14 -1.37 -17.07
N ALA A 265 14.23 -0.81 -17.58
CA ALA A 265 14.29 0.63 -17.91
C ALA A 265 13.18 1.09 -18.87
N ALA A 266 12.69 0.19 -19.73
CA ALA A 266 11.60 0.45 -20.68
C ALA A 266 10.19 0.19 -20.11
N ALA A 267 10.06 -0.23 -18.84
CA ALA A 267 8.76 -0.52 -18.26
C ALA A 267 7.99 0.79 -18.02
N PRO A 268 6.69 0.85 -18.34
CA PRO A 268 5.90 2.03 -18.11
C PRO A 268 5.86 2.39 -16.61
N GLU A 269 5.88 3.68 -16.33
CA GLU A 269 5.59 4.20 -15.00
C GLU A 269 4.12 3.94 -14.67
N LEU A 270 3.85 3.38 -13.49
CA LEU A 270 2.47 3.28 -13.02
C LEU A 270 2.06 4.64 -12.49
N ARG A 271 0.96 5.15 -13.02
CA ARG A 271 0.40 6.47 -12.66
C ARG A 271 -1.08 6.32 -12.35
N ALA A 272 -1.56 7.07 -11.36
CA ALA A 272 -2.98 7.22 -11.10
C ALA A 272 -3.35 8.70 -10.96
N PRO A 273 -4.44 9.16 -11.61
CA PRO A 273 -4.88 10.54 -11.53
C PRO A 273 -5.63 10.82 -10.23
N LEU A 274 -5.35 11.98 -9.63
CA LEU A 274 -6.24 12.67 -8.72
C LEU A 274 -6.99 13.71 -9.56
N VAL A 275 -8.32 13.61 -9.62
CA VAL A 275 -9.16 14.51 -10.42
C VAL A 275 -9.91 15.47 -9.51
N PHE A 276 -9.91 16.74 -9.88
CA PHE A 276 -10.61 17.83 -9.21
C PHE A 276 -11.39 18.60 -10.26
N LEU A 277 -12.70 18.76 -10.02
CA LEU A 277 -13.59 19.49 -10.89
C LEU A 277 -13.74 20.93 -10.36
N ASP A 278 -13.60 21.94 -11.20
CA ASP A 278 -13.75 23.34 -10.78
C ASP A 278 -15.23 23.68 -10.61
N ARG A 279 -15.67 23.83 -9.37
CA ARG A 279 -17.04 24.23 -9.04
C ARG A 279 -17.08 25.71 -8.66
N PRO A 280 -18.26 26.35 -8.68
CA PRO A 280 -18.40 27.72 -8.19
C PRO A 280 -17.83 27.93 -6.78
N ALA A 281 -17.92 26.91 -5.92
CA ALA A 281 -17.39 26.91 -4.56
C ALA A 281 -15.88 26.54 -4.45
N GLY A 282 -15.19 26.31 -5.57
CA GLY A 282 -13.79 25.86 -5.64
C GLY A 282 -13.63 24.45 -6.18
N LEU A 283 -12.38 23.99 -6.23
CA LEU A 283 -12.04 22.63 -6.69
C LEU A 283 -12.67 21.57 -5.78
N SER A 284 -13.49 20.70 -6.37
CA SER A 284 -14.07 19.54 -5.71
C SER A 284 -13.42 18.26 -6.23
N ARG A 285 -12.87 17.44 -5.33
CA ARG A 285 -12.30 16.14 -5.70
C ARG A 285 -13.38 15.23 -6.30
N ASP A 286 -13.08 14.60 -7.43
CA ASP A 286 -13.86 13.47 -7.93
C ASP A 286 -13.74 12.30 -6.94
N ALA A 287 -14.88 11.87 -6.39
CA ALA A 287 -14.93 10.80 -5.40
C ALA A 287 -14.48 9.44 -5.96
N ALA A 288 -14.61 9.22 -7.27
CA ALA A 288 -14.23 7.98 -7.94
C ALA A 288 -12.71 7.85 -8.12
N GLN A 289 -11.97 8.97 -8.10
CA GLN A 289 -10.53 9.00 -8.34
C GLN A 289 -9.73 9.14 -7.03
N PRO A 290 -8.59 8.41 -6.88
CA PRO A 290 -7.91 7.59 -7.89
C PRO A 290 -8.40 6.12 -7.92
N GLY A 291 -9.48 5.79 -7.19
CA GLY A 291 -9.95 4.43 -6.98
C GLY A 291 -10.25 3.65 -8.27
N GLU A 292 -11.02 4.26 -9.16
CA GLU A 292 -11.35 3.69 -10.47
C GLU A 292 -10.12 3.43 -11.33
N ALA A 293 -9.19 4.38 -11.40
CA ALA A 293 -7.97 4.21 -12.16
C ALA A 293 -7.09 3.07 -11.61
N LEU A 294 -6.98 2.96 -10.28
CA LEU A 294 -6.25 1.85 -9.65
C LEU A 294 -6.93 0.50 -9.91
N ARG A 295 -8.27 0.44 -9.89
CA ARG A 295 -9.02 -0.76 -10.29
C ARG A 295 -8.79 -1.12 -11.76
N ALA A 296 -8.77 -0.14 -12.66
CA ALA A 296 -8.50 -0.36 -14.07
C ALA A 296 -7.08 -0.91 -14.30
N LEU A 297 -6.09 -0.39 -13.56
CA LEU A 297 -4.72 -0.93 -13.55
C LEU A 297 -4.69 -2.38 -13.03
N ALA A 298 -5.36 -2.68 -11.91
CA ALA A 298 -5.43 -4.04 -11.36
C ALA A 298 -6.07 -5.02 -12.34
N ALA A 299 -7.15 -4.61 -13.02
CA ALA A 299 -7.79 -5.40 -14.06
C ALA A 299 -6.86 -5.63 -15.27
N SER A 300 -6.04 -4.64 -15.65
CA SER A 300 -5.03 -4.83 -16.69
C SER A 300 -3.96 -5.84 -16.29
N VAL A 301 -3.43 -5.71 -15.08
CA VAL A 301 -2.44 -6.67 -14.55
C VAL A 301 -3.02 -8.08 -14.49
N LEU A 302 -4.29 -8.23 -14.11
CA LEU A 302 -4.96 -9.54 -14.11
C LEU A 302 -5.13 -10.13 -15.53
N ARG A 303 -5.40 -9.31 -16.55
CA ARG A 303 -5.44 -9.78 -17.95
C ARG A 303 -4.07 -10.32 -18.37
N ASP A 304 -3.01 -9.56 -18.10
CA ASP A 304 -1.64 -9.94 -18.45
C ASP A 304 -1.15 -11.15 -17.64
N ALA A 305 -1.64 -11.33 -16.42
CA ALA A 305 -1.31 -12.46 -15.54
C ALA A 305 -1.76 -13.83 -16.10
N ARG A 306 -2.76 -13.85 -16.99
CA ARG A 306 -3.33 -15.09 -17.55
C ARG A 306 -2.50 -15.68 -18.69
N ALA A 307 -1.67 -14.87 -19.35
CA ALA A 307 -0.85 -15.32 -20.47
C ALA A 307 0.59 -15.65 -20.01
N LYS A 308 1.13 -16.78 -20.48
CA LYS A 308 2.46 -17.28 -20.06
C LYS A 308 3.60 -16.31 -20.38
N SER A 309 3.53 -15.60 -21.50
CA SER A 309 4.55 -14.64 -21.95
C SER A 309 4.58 -13.37 -21.09
N THR A 310 3.43 -12.92 -20.59
CA THR A 310 3.28 -11.66 -19.84
C THR A 310 3.18 -11.85 -18.34
N ALA A 311 2.91 -13.06 -17.86
CA ALA A 311 2.78 -13.37 -16.43
C ALA A 311 3.99 -12.94 -15.56
N PRO A 312 5.26 -13.08 -16.00
CA PRO A 312 6.40 -12.57 -15.22
C PRO A 312 6.35 -11.04 -15.00
N ALA A 313 5.99 -10.28 -16.04
CA ALA A 313 5.84 -8.84 -15.95
C ALA A 313 4.62 -8.45 -15.10
N ALA A 314 3.51 -9.19 -15.22
CA ALA A 314 2.30 -8.97 -14.44
C ALA A 314 2.53 -9.12 -12.93
N ALA A 315 3.33 -10.11 -12.50
CA ALA A 315 3.68 -10.26 -11.08
C ALA A 315 4.42 -9.03 -10.54
N THR A 316 5.39 -8.52 -11.31
CA THR A 316 6.13 -7.29 -10.96
C THR A 316 5.22 -6.06 -10.97
N ALA A 317 4.32 -5.96 -11.95
CA ALA A 317 3.35 -4.88 -12.05
C ALA A 317 2.36 -4.88 -10.88
N ALA A 318 1.92 -6.05 -10.41
CA ALA A 318 1.06 -6.17 -9.22
C ALA A 318 1.75 -5.64 -7.96
N GLN A 319 3.03 -5.95 -7.77
CA GLN A 319 3.83 -5.45 -6.64
C GLN A 319 3.99 -3.93 -6.69
N ARG A 320 4.34 -3.38 -7.86
CA ARG A 320 4.43 -1.93 -8.08
C ARG A 320 3.08 -1.23 -7.88
N LEU A 321 1.98 -1.84 -8.32
CA LEU A 321 0.64 -1.31 -8.14
C LEU A 321 0.22 -1.31 -6.67
N ARG A 322 0.54 -2.37 -5.92
CA ARG A 322 0.35 -2.41 -4.46
C ARG A 322 1.11 -1.27 -3.78
N ARG A 323 2.36 -1.03 -4.21
CA ARG A 323 3.18 0.06 -3.68
C ARG A 323 2.60 1.43 -4.02
N LEU A 324 2.17 1.65 -5.28
CA LEU A 324 1.49 2.89 -5.69
C LEU A 324 0.20 3.11 -4.89
N HIS A 325 -0.59 2.07 -4.68
CA HIS A 325 -1.80 2.12 -3.83
C HIS A 325 -1.46 2.54 -2.39
N ALA A 326 -0.44 1.93 -1.77
CA ALA A 326 0.02 2.29 -0.42
C ALA A 326 0.58 3.71 -0.31
N VAL A 327 1.20 4.20 -1.39
CA VAL A 327 1.76 5.55 -1.48
C VAL A 327 0.67 6.61 -1.66
N LEU A 328 -0.38 6.32 -2.44
CA LEU A 328 -1.44 7.28 -2.73
C LEU A 328 -2.55 7.28 -1.69
N CYS A 329 -2.93 6.11 -1.17
CA CYS A 329 -4.17 5.93 -0.44
C CYS A 329 -3.89 5.65 1.03
N ALA A 330 -4.27 6.56 1.93
CA ALA A 330 -4.09 6.36 3.37
C ALA A 330 -4.93 5.19 3.93
N ASP A 331 -5.98 4.80 3.22
CA ASP A 331 -6.81 3.63 3.53
C ASP A 331 -6.22 2.30 3.03
N ALA A 332 -5.14 2.32 2.23
CA ALA A 332 -4.49 1.10 1.75
C ALA A 332 -3.88 0.23 2.86
N ALA A 333 -3.31 0.85 3.90
CA ALA A 333 -2.76 0.15 5.06
C ALA A 333 -3.84 -0.16 6.12
N SER A 334 -4.96 0.54 6.04
CA SER A 334 -5.99 0.59 7.06
C SER A 334 -7.13 -0.37 6.70
N GLY A 335 -7.00 -1.66 7.00
CA GLY A 335 -8.15 -2.57 6.91
C GLY A 335 -9.35 -1.99 7.69
N ALA A 336 -10.43 -1.64 6.99
CA ALA A 336 -11.77 -1.24 7.44
C ALA A 336 -11.96 -0.38 8.73
N GLY A 337 -10.92 0.25 9.29
CA GLY A 337 -11.00 0.78 10.67
C GLY A 337 -10.02 1.87 11.07
N ALA A 338 -9.50 2.68 10.13
CA ALA A 338 -8.69 3.85 10.51
C ALA A 338 -9.53 5.00 11.04
N VAL A 339 -9.11 5.53 12.19
CA VAL A 339 -9.68 6.73 12.83
C VAL A 339 -9.37 7.97 11.97
N ALA A 340 -10.39 8.78 11.70
CA ALA A 340 -10.25 10.06 10.99
C ALA A 340 -9.63 11.14 11.91
N GLY A 341 -8.68 11.93 11.40
CA GLY A 341 -8.13 13.10 12.11
C GLY A 341 -6.83 13.64 11.50
N ARG A 342 -6.48 14.90 11.81
CA ARG A 342 -5.25 15.59 11.36
C ARG A 342 -3.96 15.04 11.99
N ASP A 343 -4.07 14.24 13.05
CA ASP A 343 -2.93 13.71 13.83
C ASP A 343 -2.40 12.35 13.36
N ALA A 344 -2.86 11.83 12.21
CA ALA A 344 -2.43 10.55 11.65
C ALA A 344 -1.09 10.63 10.87
N ALA A 345 -0.44 11.80 10.86
CA ALA A 345 0.62 12.22 9.94
C ALA A 345 1.97 11.47 9.93
N ARG A 346 2.24 10.45 10.75
CA ARG A 346 3.63 9.91 10.86
C ARG A 346 3.85 8.40 10.90
N ALA A 347 2.82 7.56 10.84
CA ALA A 347 3.02 6.11 10.68
C ALA A 347 1.97 5.51 9.76
N GLY A 348 2.37 5.17 8.53
CA GLY A 348 1.52 4.42 7.59
C GLY A 348 0.56 5.23 6.73
N GLU A 349 0.60 6.56 6.77
CA GLU A 349 -0.12 7.38 5.78
C GLU A 349 0.58 7.37 4.43
N GLY A 350 -0.21 7.37 3.35
CA GLY A 350 0.27 7.58 2.00
C GLY A 350 1.25 8.77 1.93
N LEU A 351 2.20 8.70 1.00
CA LEU A 351 3.18 9.76 0.80
C LEU A 351 2.56 10.99 0.12
N VAL A 352 1.29 10.91 -0.28
CA VAL A 352 0.55 11.97 -0.98
C VAL A 352 -0.63 12.44 -0.12
N SER A 353 -0.69 13.74 0.11
CA SER A 353 -1.77 14.39 0.85
C SER A 353 -2.11 15.73 0.22
N THR A 354 -3.30 16.24 0.53
CA THR A 354 -3.72 17.59 0.14
C THR A 354 -3.77 18.51 1.36
N GLY A 355 -3.99 19.81 1.16
CA GLY A 355 -4.29 20.74 2.26
C GLY A 355 -5.50 20.33 3.11
N ALA A 356 -6.39 19.49 2.57
CA ALA A 356 -7.56 18.94 3.27
C ALA A 356 -7.23 17.72 4.16
N GLY A 357 -6.06 17.10 3.96
CA GLY A 357 -5.66 15.86 4.63
C GLY A 357 -5.23 14.76 3.65
N PRO A 358 -5.08 13.51 4.14
CA PRO A 358 -4.61 12.40 3.32
C PRO A 358 -5.61 12.01 2.22
N VAL A 359 -5.08 11.59 1.08
CA VAL A 359 -5.91 11.06 -0.02
C VAL A 359 -6.48 9.70 0.39
N ARG A 360 -7.79 9.54 0.21
CA ARG A 360 -8.53 8.29 0.46
C ARG A 360 -9.11 7.77 -0.84
N CYS A 361 -8.91 6.49 -1.10
CA CYS A 361 -9.34 5.88 -2.35
C CYS A 361 -10.71 5.24 -2.23
N ALA A 362 -11.12 4.85 -1.01
CA ALA A 362 -12.42 4.30 -0.67
C ALA A 362 -12.84 3.11 -1.54
N GLU A 363 -11.85 2.31 -1.98
CA GLU A 363 -12.06 1.16 -2.86
C GLU A 363 -11.97 -0.17 -2.10
N PRO A 364 -13.11 -0.72 -1.63
CA PRO A 364 -13.10 -2.03 -1.00
C PRO A 364 -12.63 -3.10 -1.99
N GLY A 365 -11.80 -4.03 -1.52
CA GLY A 365 -11.32 -5.14 -2.33
C GLY A 365 -10.24 -4.81 -3.38
N LEU A 366 -9.80 -3.55 -3.56
CA LEU A 366 -8.71 -3.24 -4.50
C LEU A 366 -7.41 -3.98 -4.15
N ALA A 367 -7.03 -4.02 -2.87
CA ALA A 367 -5.86 -4.79 -2.43
C ALA A 367 -5.99 -6.29 -2.74
N ALA A 368 -7.19 -6.85 -2.54
CA ALA A 368 -7.49 -8.24 -2.89
C ALA A 368 -7.42 -8.48 -4.40
N ALA A 369 -7.92 -7.56 -5.23
CA ALA A 369 -7.82 -7.66 -6.68
C ALA A 369 -6.35 -7.65 -7.17
N ILE A 370 -5.50 -6.82 -6.57
CA ILE A 370 -4.05 -6.79 -6.87
C ILE A 370 -3.39 -8.11 -6.45
N ASP A 371 -3.69 -8.61 -5.25
CA ASP A 371 -3.19 -9.89 -4.73
C ASP A 371 -3.62 -11.07 -5.61
N HIS A 372 -4.89 -11.07 -6.05
CA HIS A 372 -5.43 -12.06 -6.97
C HIS A 372 -4.71 -12.05 -8.32
N ALA A 373 -4.42 -10.87 -8.88
CA ALA A 373 -3.67 -10.76 -10.13
C ALA A 373 -2.25 -11.33 -10.00
N GLU A 374 -1.56 -11.05 -8.89
CA GLU A 374 -0.24 -11.64 -8.61
C GLU A 374 -0.32 -13.16 -8.43
N ALA A 375 -1.36 -13.65 -7.75
CA ALA A 375 -1.60 -15.08 -7.57
C ALA A 375 -1.84 -15.81 -8.89
N VAL A 376 -2.65 -15.24 -9.77
CA VAL A 376 -2.88 -15.77 -11.13
C VAL A 376 -1.58 -15.77 -11.93
N ALA A 377 -0.78 -14.70 -11.85
CA ALA A 377 0.52 -14.63 -12.54
C ALA A 377 1.48 -15.73 -12.06
N ALA A 378 1.58 -15.92 -10.75
CA ALA A 378 2.39 -16.98 -10.16
C ALA A 378 1.90 -18.38 -10.56
N GLN A 379 0.58 -18.61 -10.57
CA GLN A 379 0.01 -19.87 -11.00
C GLN A 379 0.26 -20.14 -12.49
N THR A 380 0.11 -19.14 -13.36
CA THR A 380 0.41 -19.24 -14.80
C THR A 380 1.87 -19.61 -15.04
N ARG A 381 2.78 -19.18 -14.15
CA ARG A 381 4.22 -19.51 -14.17
C ARG A 381 4.56 -20.86 -13.54
N GLY A 382 3.58 -21.60 -13.01
CA GLY A 382 3.84 -22.87 -12.32
C GLY A 382 4.50 -22.70 -10.95
N ALA A 383 4.27 -21.57 -10.28
CA ALA A 383 4.79 -21.29 -8.93
C ALA A 383 3.64 -21.28 -7.90
N PRO A 384 3.08 -22.45 -7.54
CA PRO A 384 1.88 -22.54 -6.71
C PRO A 384 2.09 -21.97 -5.29
N LEU A 385 3.28 -22.12 -4.70
CA LEU A 385 3.59 -21.54 -3.41
C LEU A 385 3.58 -20.02 -3.42
N ALA A 386 4.16 -19.41 -4.46
CA ALA A 386 4.09 -17.95 -4.64
C ALA A 386 2.65 -17.48 -4.88
N ALA A 387 1.84 -18.28 -5.57
CA ALA A 387 0.41 -17.99 -5.77
C ALA A 387 -0.38 -18.05 -4.46
N VAL A 388 -0.15 -19.07 -3.63
CA VAL A 388 -0.75 -19.16 -2.30
C VAL A 388 -0.27 -18.00 -1.44
N ALA A 389 1.03 -17.70 -1.39
CA ALA A 389 1.57 -16.55 -0.65
C ALA A 389 0.91 -15.23 -1.06
N ALA A 390 0.63 -15.05 -2.35
CA ALA A 390 -0.08 -13.88 -2.83
C ALA A 390 -1.52 -13.78 -2.32
N LEU A 391 -2.26 -14.90 -2.25
CA LEU A 391 -3.60 -14.95 -1.67
C LEU A 391 -3.60 -14.91 -0.14
N ASP A 392 -2.52 -15.39 0.47
CA ASP A 392 -2.33 -15.48 1.92
C ASP A 392 -2.11 -14.13 2.57
N ARG A 393 -1.57 -13.20 1.78
CA ARG A 393 -1.48 -11.79 2.13
C ARG A 393 -2.85 -11.22 2.57
N GLY A 394 -3.98 -11.78 2.13
CA GLY A 394 -5.34 -11.49 2.61
C GLY A 394 -5.47 -10.87 4.02
N GLY A 395 -6.10 -9.70 4.13
CA GLY A 395 -6.48 -9.09 5.41
C GLY A 395 -7.68 -9.80 6.06
N PRO A 396 -8.35 -9.20 7.07
CA PRO A 396 -9.55 -9.77 7.67
C PRO A 396 -10.76 -9.80 6.72
N GLU A 397 -10.66 -9.20 5.53
CA GLU A 397 -11.69 -9.29 4.51
C GLU A 397 -11.86 -10.74 4.05
N PRO A 398 -13.11 -11.23 3.95
CA PRO A 398 -13.36 -12.56 3.44
C PRO A 398 -12.83 -12.68 2.01
N ARG A 399 -12.13 -13.78 1.74
CA ARG A 399 -11.70 -14.12 0.38
C ARG A 399 -12.93 -14.12 -0.54
N THR A 400 -12.77 -13.52 -1.71
CA THR A 400 -13.78 -13.62 -2.77
C THR A 400 -13.96 -15.07 -3.21
N LYS A 401 -15.09 -15.38 -3.84
CA LYS A 401 -15.39 -16.72 -4.36
C LYS A 401 -14.30 -17.23 -5.30
N ASP A 402 -13.73 -16.36 -6.13
CA ASP A 402 -12.71 -16.75 -7.11
C ASP A 402 -11.33 -16.93 -6.48
N GLU A 403 -10.97 -16.14 -5.47
CA GLU A 403 -9.78 -16.39 -4.64
C GLU A 403 -9.91 -17.72 -3.88
N GLY A 404 -11.09 -18.01 -3.32
CA GLY A 404 -11.35 -19.27 -2.63
C GLY A 404 -11.23 -20.48 -3.55
N LYS A 405 -11.79 -20.40 -4.76
CA LYS A 405 -11.64 -21.45 -5.79
C LYS A 405 -10.19 -21.62 -6.22
N LEU A 406 -9.48 -20.52 -6.47
CA LEU A 406 -8.08 -20.57 -6.86
C LEU A 406 -7.24 -21.20 -5.75
N LEU A 407 -7.44 -20.78 -4.49
CA LEU A 407 -6.73 -21.36 -3.35
C LEU A 407 -7.03 -22.84 -3.19
N ALA A 408 -8.30 -23.26 -3.25
CA ALA A 408 -8.67 -24.67 -3.16
C ALA A 408 -8.09 -25.53 -4.29
N LYS A 409 -7.86 -24.93 -5.47
CA LYS A 409 -7.16 -25.58 -6.59
C LYS A 409 -5.65 -25.67 -6.34
N LEU A 410 -5.05 -24.61 -5.81
CA LEU A 410 -3.60 -24.51 -5.56
C LEU A 410 -3.18 -25.41 -4.41
N ALA A 411 -3.88 -25.28 -3.29
CA ALA A 411 -3.67 -25.97 -2.03
C ALA A 411 -5.00 -26.56 -1.53
N PRO A 412 -5.41 -27.73 -2.05
CA PRO A 412 -6.60 -28.42 -1.58
C PRO A 412 -6.63 -28.54 -0.05
N PRO A 413 -7.79 -28.35 0.58
CA PRO A 413 -7.90 -28.45 2.03
C PRO A 413 -7.61 -29.88 2.49
N ALA A 414 -6.84 -29.99 3.56
CA ALA A 414 -6.60 -31.23 4.29
C ALA A 414 -7.08 -31.06 5.74
N THR A 415 -7.68 -32.10 6.29
CA THR A 415 -8.09 -32.18 7.70
C THR A 415 -7.41 -33.38 8.33
N ALA A 416 -7.00 -33.25 9.59
CA ALA A 416 -6.43 -34.35 10.32
C ALA A 416 -7.47 -35.47 10.53
N ALA A 417 -7.12 -36.71 10.19
CA ALA A 417 -7.87 -37.91 10.55
C ALA A 417 -7.64 -38.30 12.01
N ALA A 418 -6.43 -38.06 12.51
CA ALA A 418 -6.03 -38.29 13.88
C ALA A 418 -5.18 -37.13 14.40
N VAL A 419 -5.32 -36.84 15.70
CA VAL A 419 -4.61 -35.77 16.42
C VAL A 419 -4.03 -36.35 17.70
N HIS A 420 -2.72 -36.22 17.89
CA HIS A 420 -2.01 -36.74 19.05
C HIS A 420 -1.26 -35.61 19.76
N ARG A 421 -1.49 -35.46 21.06
CA ARG A 421 -0.79 -34.47 21.87
C ARG A 421 0.30 -35.15 22.69
N THR A 422 1.47 -34.52 22.70
CA THR A 422 2.61 -34.96 23.53
C THR A 422 2.52 -34.37 24.93
N ALA A 423 3.08 -35.09 25.91
CA ALA A 423 3.34 -34.62 27.25
C ALA A 423 4.63 -33.79 27.32
N ALA A 424 5.62 -34.07 26.46
CA ALA A 424 6.83 -33.27 26.32
C ALA A 424 6.52 -31.80 25.99
N ALA A 425 7.01 -30.89 26.83
CA ALA A 425 6.83 -29.45 26.64
C ALA A 425 7.91 -28.87 25.72
N PRO A 426 7.57 -28.38 24.51
CA PRO A 426 8.57 -27.84 23.58
C PRO A 426 9.20 -26.56 24.12
N GLN A 427 10.52 -26.44 24.00
CA GLN A 427 11.25 -25.24 24.41
C GLN A 427 11.13 -24.13 23.35
N PRO A 428 10.75 -22.88 23.69
CA PRO A 428 10.71 -21.79 22.71
C PRO A 428 12.12 -21.44 22.19
N GLY A 429 12.22 -20.98 20.94
CA GLY A 429 13.48 -20.63 20.28
C GLY A 429 13.28 -20.09 18.85
N ALA A 430 14.35 -19.57 18.23
CA ALA A 430 14.34 -19.05 16.86
C ALA A 430 14.35 -20.18 15.82
N LEU A 431 15.11 -21.24 16.09
CA LEU A 431 14.92 -22.55 15.49
C LEU A 431 13.73 -23.26 16.17
N GLY A 432 12.86 -23.90 15.39
CA GLY A 432 11.70 -24.60 15.91
C GLY A 432 12.11 -25.75 16.85
N PRO A 433 11.30 -26.08 17.87
CA PRO A 433 11.61 -27.15 18.82
C PRO A 433 11.23 -28.55 18.35
N LEU A 434 10.70 -28.68 17.13
CA LEU A 434 10.22 -29.93 16.58
C LEU A 434 11.09 -30.35 15.40
N ALA A 435 11.31 -31.66 15.23
CA ALA A 435 11.91 -32.23 14.03
C ALA A 435 11.43 -33.66 13.85
N PHE A 436 11.19 -34.12 12.61
CA PHE A 436 10.99 -35.54 12.37
C PHE A 436 12.34 -36.24 12.15
N GLU A 437 12.38 -37.55 12.41
CA GLU A 437 13.43 -38.44 11.93
C GLU A 437 13.01 -39.11 10.62
N ALA A 438 13.98 -39.66 9.87
CA ALA A 438 13.69 -40.38 8.62
C ALA A 438 12.75 -41.58 8.84
N GLY A 439 12.79 -42.19 10.03
CA GLY A 439 11.87 -43.27 10.45
C GLY A 439 10.46 -42.80 10.84
N GLY A 440 10.18 -41.49 10.81
CA GLY A 440 8.86 -40.92 11.11
C GLY A 440 8.59 -40.59 12.58
N ALA A 441 9.53 -40.88 13.49
CA ALA A 441 9.46 -40.44 14.88
C ALA A 441 9.56 -38.91 14.99
N LEU A 442 8.83 -38.32 15.94
CA LEU A 442 8.93 -36.89 16.23
C LEU A 442 9.96 -36.68 17.35
N LEU A 443 10.90 -35.76 17.15
CA LEU A 443 11.80 -35.23 18.16
C LEU A 443 11.22 -33.93 18.70
N VAL A 444 11.11 -33.83 20.02
CA VAL A 444 10.68 -32.65 20.76
C VAL A 444 11.84 -32.17 21.62
N ARG A 445 12.39 -31.00 21.30
CA ARG A 445 13.41 -30.32 22.11
C ARG A 445 12.73 -29.67 23.31
N THR A 446 13.09 -30.12 24.51
CA THR A 446 12.62 -29.59 25.79
C THR A 446 13.76 -28.89 26.53
N ALA A 447 13.47 -28.27 27.67
CA ALA A 447 14.51 -27.67 28.51
C ALA A 447 15.50 -28.70 29.10
N GLN A 448 15.09 -29.98 29.19
CA GLN A 448 15.86 -31.07 29.80
C GLN A 448 16.63 -31.92 28.78
N GLY A 449 16.38 -31.76 27.49
CA GLY A 449 16.99 -32.56 26.43
C GLY A 449 16.06 -32.75 25.24
N VAL A 450 16.20 -33.88 24.55
CA VAL A 450 15.33 -34.24 23.41
C VAL A 450 14.48 -35.44 23.80
N VAL A 451 13.18 -35.36 23.58
CA VAL A 451 12.23 -36.47 23.73
C VAL A 451 11.88 -36.98 22.34
N ARG A 452 11.95 -38.29 22.14
CA ARG A 452 11.51 -38.98 20.93
C ARG A 452 10.10 -39.54 21.17
N VAL A 453 9.19 -39.27 20.24
CA VAL A 453 7.83 -39.78 20.20
C VAL A 453 7.75 -40.86 19.13
N ASP A 454 7.40 -42.08 19.53
CA ASP A 454 7.30 -43.22 18.63
C ASP A 454 6.14 -43.04 17.63
N PRO A 455 6.36 -43.27 16.32
CA PRO A 455 5.38 -43.01 15.28
C PRO A 455 4.18 -43.95 15.25
N ALA A 456 4.21 -45.08 15.97
CA ALA A 456 3.16 -46.09 15.95
C ALA A 456 2.36 -46.13 17.26
N THR A 457 3.05 -45.99 18.39
CA THR A 457 2.48 -46.08 19.73
C THR A 457 2.27 -44.71 20.39
N PHE A 458 2.92 -43.66 19.87
CA PHE A 458 3.00 -42.33 20.49
C PHE A 458 3.62 -42.35 21.90
N GLY A 459 4.38 -43.40 22.23
CA GLY A 459 5.17 -43.47 23.45
C GLY A 459 6.31 -42.45 23.43
N GLU A 460 6.55 -41.81 24.56
CA GLU A 460 7.58 -40.79 24.74
C GLU A 460 8.77 -41.34 25.53
N ALA A 461 9.98 -41.18 25.00
CA ALA A 461 11.21 -41.58 25.68
C ALA A 461 12.31 -40.54 25.43
N ALA A 462 13.27 -40.45 26.36
CA ALA A 462 14.46 -39.64 26.14
C ALA A 462 15.21 -40.14 24.88
N ALA A 463 15.60 -39.22 24.01
CA ALA A 463 16.36 -39.52 22.81
C ALA A 463 17.85 -39.36 23.08
N ASP A 464 18.66 -40.29 22.59
CA ASP A 464 20.12 -40.14 22.55
C ASP A 464 20.54 -39.29 21.34
N VAL A 465 20.02 -38.06 21.28
CA VAL A 465 20.29 -37.07 20.24
C VAL A 465 20.61 -35.75 20.93
N PRO A 466 21.74 -35.09 20.63
CA PRO A 466 22.07 -33.81 21.25
C PRO A 466 21.01 -32.76 20.85
N PRO A 467 20.61 -31.87 21.78
CA PRO A 467 19.70 -30.79 21.44
C PRO A 467 20.35 -29.85 20.42
N TRP A 468 19.64 -29.53 19.34
CA TRP A 468 20.10 -28.56 18.36
C TRP A 468 20.05 -27.11 18.91
N PRO A 469 20.81 -26.18 18.32
CA PRO A 469 20.80 -24.78 18.75
C PRO A 469 19.42 -24.14 18.70
N ALA A 470 19.14 -23.22 19.62
CA ALA A 470 17.91 -22.40 19.56
C ALA A 470 18.05 -21.20 18.61
N ALA A 471 19.28 -20.76 18.35
CA ALA A 471 19.59 -19.64 17.45
C ALA A 471 19.69 -20.12 16.00
N LEU A 472 19.20 -19.31 15.05
CA LEU A 472 19.37 -19.59 13.63
C LEU A 472 20.70 -19.00 13.15
N LEU A 473 21.67 -19.86 12.84
CA LEU A 473 23.04 -19.47 12.52
C LEU A 473 23.42 -19.79 11.07
N ALA A 474 24.04 -18.81 10.40
CA ALA A 474 24.65 -18.87 9.08
C ALA A 474 26.15 -18.55 9.22
N GLY A 475 26.98 -19.58 9.49
CA GLY A 475 28.36 -19.37 9.90
C GLY A 475 28.41 -18.66 11.27
N PRO A 476 29.14 -17.54 11.43
CA PRO A 476 29.16 -16.77 12.67
C PRO A 476 27.91 -15.89 12.85
N VAL A 477 27.09 -15.75 11.82
CA VAL A 477 26.00 -14.78 11.76
C VAL A 477 24.70 -15.37 12.29
N GLU A 478 23.99 -14.64 13.15
CA GLU A 478 22.69 -15.01 13.72
C GLU A 478 21.55 -14.19 13.10
N LEU A 479 20.44 -14.84 12.74
CA LEU A 479 19.17 -14.16 12.48
C LEU A 479 18.41 -13.96 13.79
N VAL A 480 18.43 -12.73 14.31
CA VAL A 480 17.83 -12.37 15.61
C VAL A 480 16.31 -12.30 15.54
N GLY A 481 15.77 -11.87 14.40
CA GLY A 481 14.34 -11.77 14.22
C GLY A 481 13.94 -11.06 12.94
N VAL A 482 12.62 -10.96 12.76
CA VAL A 482 12.00 -10.14 11.73
C VAL A 482 11.11 -9.11 12.41
N GLU A 483 11.27 -7.86 12.04
CA GLU A 483 10.57 -6.73 12.63
C GLU A 483 9.71 -6.00 11.61
N ARG A 484 8.59 -5.50 12.13
CA ARG A 484 7.79 -4.47 11.51
C ARG A 484 7.96 -3.17 12.29
N ARG A 485 8.28 -2.10 11.58
CA ARG A 485 8.36 -0.74 12.14
C ARG A 485 7.32 0.17 11.51
N CYS A 486 7.02 1.26 12.21
CA CYS A 486 5.96 2.19 11.81
C CYS A 486 6.41 3.20 10.74
N ASP A 487 7.70 3.44 10.65
CA ASP A 487 8.38 4.32 9.70
C ASP A 487 9.01 3.56 8.53
N ALA A 488 9.21 2.24 8.68
CA ALA A 488 9.78 1.41 7.64
C ALA A 488 8.75 1.08 6.54
N PRO A 489 9.11 1.26 5.25
CA PRO A 489 8.29 0.88 4.10
C PRO A 489 8.40 -0.62 3.78
N THR A 490 9.24 -1.36 4.51
CA THR A 490 9.48 -2.81 4.41
C THR A 490 9.46 -3.46 5.79
N LEU A 491 9.38 -4.79 5.79
CA LEU A 491 9.80 -5.57 6.96
C LEU A 491 11.33 -5.56 7.04
N LEU A 492 11.89 -5.82 8.21
CA LEU A 492 13.34 -5.83 8.42
C LEU A 492 13.75 -7.15 9.06
N ALA A 493 14.65 -7.90 8.44
CA ALA A 493 15.40 -8.95 9.12
C ALA A 493 16.54 -8.32 9.92
N LEU A 494 16.66 -8.70 11.19
CA LEU A 494 17.73 -8.29 12.07
C LEU A 494 18.79 -9.38 12.13
N VAL A 495 20.00 -9.03 11.72
CA VAL A 495 21.10 -9.97 11.56
C VAL A 495 22.28 -9.51 12.42
N ARG A 496 22.90 -10.41 13.16
CA ARG A 496 24.03 -10.09 14.06
C ARG A 496 25.25 -10.93 13.71
N SER A 497 26.43 -10.33 13.60
CA SER A 497 27.65 -11.03 13.16
C SER A 497 28.28 -11.95 14.22
N SER A 498 27.89 -11.81 15.49
CA SER A 498 28.26 -12.66 16.62
C SER A 498 27.33 -12.34 17.80
N PRO A 499 27.05 -13.27 18.74
CA PRO A 499 26.28 -12.97 19.95
C PRO A 499 26.81 -11.76 20.73
N ASP A 500 28.13 -11.54 20.70
CA ASP A 500 28.83 -10.45 21.40
C ASP A 500 28.99 -9.18 20.55
N ALA A 501 28.56 -9.19 19.29
CA ALA A 501 28.71 -8.04 18.41
C ALA A 501 27.80 -6.88 18.87
N VAL A 502 28.36 -5.67 18.82
CA VAL A 502 27.61 -4.44 19.10
C VAL A 502 26.85 -4.03 17.85
N GLY A 503 25.52 -4.09 17.92
CA GLY A 503 24.62 -3.64 16.86
C GLY A 503 24.09 -4.77 15.98
N GLU A 504 23.01 -4.46 15.27
CA GLU A 504 22.33 -5.36 14.33
C GLU A 504 22.38 -4.75 12.94
N MET A 505 22.59 -5.59 11.94
CA MET A 505 22.48 -5.24 10.54
C MET A 505 21.05 -5.51 10.08
N GLU A 506 20.47 -4.53 9.40
CA GLU A 506 19.08 -4.59 8.94
C GLU A 506 19.02 -4.97 7.47
N VAL A 507 18.23 -5.99 7.16
CA VAL A 507 18.02 -6.45 5.78
C VAL A 507 16.54 -6.25 5.39
N PRO A 508 16.23 -5.37 4.42
CA PRO A 508 14.86 -5.16 3.96
C PRO A 508 14.24 -6.43 3.39
N LEU A 509 13.04 -6.77 3.85
CA LEU A 509 12.24 -7.89 3.37
C LEU A 509 10.95 -7.39 2.68
N PRO A 510 10.36 -8.18 1.75
CA PRO A 510 9.11 -7.81 1.10
C PRO A 510 7.99 -7.57 2.13
N LEU A 511 7.16 -6.54 1.92
CA LEU A 511 5.94 -6.36 2.72
C LEU A 511 4.92 -7.47 2.48
N LEU A 512 4.38 -8.02 3.57
CA LEU A 512 3.17 -8.83 3.59
C LEU A 512 1.95 -7.96 3.94
N ARG A 513 0.77 -8.25 3.39
CA ARG A 513 -0.43 -7.40 3.58
C ARG A 513 -0.89 -7.43 5.04
N GLY A 514 -1.43 -6.29 5.48
CA GLY A 514 -1.77 -6.06 6.89
C GLY A 514 -0.57 -5.92 7.83
N GLN A 515 0.66 -6.04 7.31
CA GLN A 515 1.91 -5.84 8.04
C GLN A 515 2.64 -4.54 7.62
N GLY A 516 1.89 -3.56 7.12
CA GLY A 516 2.37 -2.19 7.09
C GLY A 516 2.41 -1.58 8.49
N PRO A 517 3.03 -0.39 8.65
CA PRO A 517 2.99 0.39 9.87
C PRO A 517 1.61 0.37 10.55
N ARG A 518 1.54 -0.05 11.82
CA ARG A 518 0.31 0.02 12.60
C ARG A 518 0.45 1.08 13.69
N ALA A 519 -0.36 2.12 13.60
CA ALA A 519 -0.55 3.03 14.73
C ALA A 519 -1.18 2.25 15.90
N ARG A 520 -0.64 2.41 17.11
CA ARG A 520 -1.19 1.77 18.31
C ARG A 520 -2.59 2.32 18.60
N ARG A 521 -3.60 1.43 18.67
CA ARG A 521 -5.00 1.82 18.92
C ARG A 521 -5.11 2.51 20.29
N GLY A 522 -5.54 3.77 20.31
CA GLY A 522 -5.80 4.52 21.55
C GLY A 522 -4.62 5.31 22.16
N ALA A 523 -3.41 5.26 21.59
CA ALA A 523 -2.31 6.11 22.04
C ALA A 523 -2.51 7.58 21.61
N ALA A 524 -2.04 8.56 22.39
CA ALA A 524 -2.00 9.97 21.99
C ALA A 524 -0.80 10.23 21.04
N ALA A 525 -0.86 11.26 20.19
CA ALA A 525 0.35 11.70 19.48
C ALA A 525 1.30 12.36 20.50
N PRO A 526 2.62 12.10 20.52
CA PRO A 526 3.46 11.38 19.54
C PRO A 526 3.67 9.87 19.80
N GLU A 527 3.09 9.29 20.85
CA GLU A 527 3.30 7.88 21.26
C GLU A 527 2.61 6.83 20.36
N ARG A 528 1.79 7.24 19.38
CA ARG A 528 1.10 6.35 18.43
C ARG A 528 2.04 5.54 17.54
N CYS A 529 3.27 6.01 17.33
CA CYS A 529 4.25 5.42 16.40
C CYS A 529 5.42 4.68 17.08
N ALA A 530 5.38 4.48 18.40
CA ALA A 530 6.52 3.96 19.16
C ALA A 530 6.65 2.41 19.15
N GLY A 531 6.17 1.73 18.11
CA GLY A 531 6.06 0.28 18.08
C GLY A 531 6.99 -0.39 17.09
N THR A 532 7.96 -1.15 17.59
CA THR A 532 8.60 -2.25 16.86
C THR A 532 7.87 -3.53 17.22
N GLU A 533 7.37 -4.25 16.22
CA GLU A 533 6.70 -5.55 16.41
C GLU A 533 7.55 -6.66 15.81
N ARG A 534 7.95 -7.63 16.62
CA ARG A 534 8.57 -8.86 16.12
C ARG A 534 7.52 -9.76 15.51
N LEU A 535 7.80 -10.19 14.28
CA LEU A 535 6.93 -11.08 13.52
C LEU A 535 7.44 -12.52 13.64
N PRO A 536 6.53 -13.50 13.76
CA PRO A 536 6.90 -14.89 13.69
C PRO A 536 7.38 -15.23 12.27
N PHE A 537 8.42 -16.06 12.20
CA PHE A 537 8.93 -16.64 10.97
C PHE A 537 9.22 -18.13 11.19
N ALA A 538 9.21 -18.91 10.12
CA ALA A 538 9.59 -20.32 10.16
C ALA A 538 10.93 -20.52 9.45
N PRO A 539 11.96 -21.07 10.12
CA PRO A 539 13.25 -21.31 9.48
C PRO A 539 13.15 -22.48 8.50
N LEU A 540 13.75 -22.34 7.32
CA LEU A 540 13.76 -23.38 6.28
C LEU A 540 15.17 -23.95 6.09
N ALA A 541 16.17 -23.08 6.07
CA ALA A 541 17.58 -23.46 6.00
C ALA A 541 18.47 -22.31 6.50
N ALA A 542 19.69 -22.66 6.87
CA ALA A 542 20.77 -21.71 7.07
C ALA A 542 22.07 -22.31 6.53
N SER A 543 22.89 -21.49 5.90
CA SER A 543 24.19 -21.87 5.33
C SER A 543 25.13 -20.68 5.38
N GLU A 544 26.40 -20.85 5.01
CA GLU A 544 27.33 -19.72 4.89
C GLU A 544 26.87 -18.66 3.89
N ALA A 545 25.97 -19.00 2.95
CA ALA A 545 25.38 -18.03 2.04
C ALA A 545 24.33 -17.12 2.71
N GLY A 546 23.73 -17.56 3.82
CA GLY A 546 22.71 -16.82 4.54
C GLY A 546 21.53 -17.69 5.01
N PHE A 547 20.34 -17.11 5.02
CA PHE A 547 19.14 -17.70 5.63
C PHE A 547 18.01 -17.90 4.62
N ASP A 548 17.32 -19.03 4.72
CA ASP A 548 16.04 -19.25 4.05
C ASP A 548 14.95 -19.35 5.10
N VAL A 549 13.92 -18.50 5.00
CA VAL A 549 12.83 -18.40 5.97
C VAL A 549 11.48 -18.31 5.27
N ALA A 550 10.42 -18.66 5.99
CA ALA A 550 9.05 -18.38 5.60
C ALA A 550 8.42 -17.33 6.52
N LEU A 551 7.84 -16.29 5.91
CA LEU A 551 6.99 -15.30 6.59
C LEU A 551 5.55 -15.53 6.13
N GLY A 552 4.76 -16.19 6.98
CA GLY A 552 3.52 -16.81 6.53
C GLY A 552 3.80 -17.78 5.38
N ALA A 553 2.99 -17.72 4.31
CA ALA A 553 3.21 -18.54 3.12
C ALA A 553 4.33 -18.02 2.18
N ALA A 554 4.89 -16.83 2.41
CA ALA A 554 5.94 -16.27 1.56
C ALA A 554 7.32 -16.84 1.93
N LEU A 555 7.99 -17.45 0.96
CA LEU A 555 9.35 -17.96 1.12
C LEU A 555 10.37 -16.90 0.71
N ILE A 556 11.35 -16.67 1.56
CA ILE A 556 12.34 -15.59 1.42
C ILE A 556 13.73 -16.17 1.64
N SER A 557 14.66 -15.82 0.75
CA SER A 557 16.09 -16.04 0.94
C SER A 557 16.74 -14.73 1.30
N ILE A 558 17.66 -14.74 2.27
CA ILE A 558 18.47 -13.62 2.72
C ILE A 558 19.92 -13.98 2.39
N ASP A 559 20.48 -13.36 1.35
CA ASP A 559 21.87 -13.58 0.92
C ASP A 559 22.80 -12.60 1.66
N LEU A 560 23.74 -13.15 2.41
CA LEU A 560 24.71 -12.41 3.21
C LEU A 560 26.06 -12.23 2.47
N ARG A 561 26.24 -12.82 1.29
CA ARG A 561 27.51 -12.76 0.54
C ARG A 561 27.70 -11.43 -0.18
N ALA A 562 26.62 -10.70 -0.42
CA ALA A 562 26.68 -9.38 -1.01
C ALA A 562 27.23 -8.35 0.00
N ALA A 563 27.96 -7.35 -0.48
CA ALA A 563 28.51 -6.27 0.36
C ALA A 563 27.42 -5.53 1.16
N ALA A 564 26.20 -5.50 0.63
CA ALA A 564 24.99 -5.17 1.37
C ALA A 564 24.06 -6.39 1.26
N PRO A 565 23.64 -7.01 2.38
CA PRO A 565 22.75 -8.15 2.31
C PRO A 565 21.46 -7.83 1.56
N VAL A 566 20.96 -8.83 0.83
CA VAL A 566 19.74 -8.69 0.04
C VAL A 566 18.80 -9.84 0.35
N ALA A 567 17.51 -9.54 0.37
CA ALA A 567 16.49 -10.58 0.37
C ALA A 567 15.95 -10.82 -1.04
N SER A 568 15.37 -11.97 -1.30
CA SER A 568 14.63 -12.25 -2.54
C SER A 568 13.58 -13.33 -2.33
N ALA A 569 12.59 -13.40 -3.22
CA ALA A 569 11.64 -14.49 -3.23
C ALA A 569 12.36 -15.83 -3.46
N LEU A 570 12.09 -16.82 -2.61
CA LEU A 570 12.68 -18.13 -2.67
C LEU A 570 11.77 -19.11 -3.42
N SER A 571 12.38 -19.98 -4.23
CA SER A 571 11.68 -21.10 -4.87
C SER A 571 11.91 -22.38 -4.10
N PHE A 572 10.95 -23.30 -4.16
CA PHE A 572 11.03 -24.62 -3.55
C PHE A 572 10.95 -25.69 -4.65
N PRO A 573 11.72 -26.81 -4.60
CA PRO A 573 12.54 -27.31 -3.47
C PRO A 573 13.84 -26.55 -3.21
N LEU A 574 14.37 -26.69 -1.99
CA LEU A 574 15.67 -26.13 -1.58
C LEU A 574 16.77 -27.18 -1.71
N ALA A 575 17.93 -26.77 -2.22
CA ALA A 575 19.12 -27.62 -2.33
C ALA A 575 19.85 -27.79 -0.99
N THR A 576 19.75 -26.79 -0.10
CA THR A 576 20.39 -26.82 1.22
C THR A 576 19.76 -27.91 2.09
N PRO A 577 20.55 -28.71 2.83
CA PRO A 577 20.00 -29.67 3.79
C PRO A 577 19.12 -28.99 4.85
N ALA A 578 18.09 -29.69 5.32
CA ALA A 578 17.21 -29.19 6.38
C ALA A 578 17.89 -29.39 7.74
N PRO A 579 18.21 -28.32 8.50
CA PRO A 579 18.65 -28.49 9.88
C PRO A 579 17.48 -28.97 10.75
N GLN A 580 17.78 -29.65 11.85
CA GLN A 580 16.76 -29.97 12.87
C GLN A 580 16.13 -28.67 13.39
N GLY A 581 14.81 -28.68 13.59
CA GLY A 581 14.05 -27.48 13.94
C GLY A 581 13.61 -26.62 12.76
N ALA A 582 14.06 -26.92 11.54
CA ALA A 582 13.50 -26.29 10.34
C ALA A 582 12.08 -26.78 10.07
N ALA A 583 11.27 -25.92 9.45
CA ALA A 583 9.93 -26.21 8.95
C ALA A 583 9.96 -27.10 7.69
N ARG A 584 10.84 -28.12 7.70
CA ARG A 584 11.13 -29.05 6.60
C ARG A 584 11.16 -30.48 7.09
N SER A 585 10.83 -31.38 6.17
CA SER A 585 10.96 -32.82 6.39
C SER A 585 12.44 -33.24 6.47
N PRO A 586 12.72 -34.44 7.00
CA PRO A 586 14.10 -34.93 7.15
C PRO A 586 14.86 -35.05 5.83
N ASP A 587 14.15 -35.41 4.75
CA ASP A 587 14.70 -35.44 3.38
C ASP A 587 14.79 -34.05 2.72
N GLY A 588 14.32 -33.01 3.40
CA GLY A 588 14.25 -31.64 2.89
C GLY A 588 13.25 -31.42 1.76
N ALA A 589 12.51 -32.45 1.33
CA ALA A 589 11.64 -32.44 0.16
C ALA A 589 10.20 -31.99 0.47
N THR A 590 9.87 -31.70 1.72
CA THR A 590 8.56 -31.19 2.16
C THR A 590 8.74 -30.01 3.11
N ILE A 591 7.90 -28.99 3.02
CA ILE A 591 7.84 -27.85 3.95
C ILE A 591 6.45 -27.77 4.62
N ALA A 592 6.39 -27.23 5.84
CA ALA A 592 5.14 -26.89 6.53
C ALA A 592 5.21 -25.45 7.07
N VAL A 593 4.59 -24.51 6.38
CA VAL A 593 4.68 -23.08 6.72
C VAL A 593 3.32 -22.54 7.18
N PRO A 594 3.29 -21.55 8.10
CA PRO A 594 2.03 -20.92 8.50
C PRO A 594 1.32 -20.29 7.29
N ALA A 595 -0.01 -20.38 7.25
CA ALA A 595 -0.83 -19.70 6.25
C ALA A 595 -2.15 -19.23 6.88
N ALA A 596 -2.79 -18.23 6.27
CA ALA A 596 -4.12 -17.78 6.63
C ALA A 596 -5.14 -18.93 6.48
N GLY A 597 -5.59 -19.41 7.65
CA GLY A 597 -6.53 -20.52 7.79
C GLY A 597 -5.90 -21.85 8.24
N GLY A 598 -4.58 -21.93 8.45
CA GLY A 598 -3.93 -23.14 8.96
C GLY A 598 -2.44 -23.26 8.59
N VAL A 599 -2.05 -24.45 8.15
CA VAL A 599 -0.64 -24.77 7.80
C VAL A 599 -0.58 -25.23 6.35
N LEU A 600 0.21 -24.53 5.54
CA LEU A 600 0.48 -24.91 4.16
C LEU A 600 1.61 -25.93 4.12
N VAL A 601 1.31 -27.14 3.63
CA VAL A 601 2.29 -28.19 3.40
C VAL A 601 2.54 -28.33 1.91
N ALA A 602 3.81 -28.29 1.50
CA ALA A 602 4.19 -28.44 0.10
C ALA A 602 5.35 -29.40 -0.08
N THR A 603 5.31 -30.20 -1.14
CA THR A 603 6.34 -31.19 -1.49
C THR A 603 7.13 -30.77 -2.73
N ALA A 604 8.34 -31.30 -2.88
CA ALA A 604 9.24 -31.02 -4.00
C ALA A 604 8.65 -31.44 -5.35
N GLY A 605 7.71 -32.39 -5.33
CA GLY A 605 6.91 -32.78 -6.49
C GLY A 605 5.79 -31.79 -6.87
N GLY A 606 5.69 -30.66 -6.17
CA GLY A 606 4.71 -29.60 -6.45
C GLY A 606 3.33 -29.82 -5.84
N ALA A 607 3.10 -30.91 -5.11
CA ALA A 607 1.86 -31.11 -4.39
C ALA A 607 1.80 -30.15 -3.19
N THR A 608 0.70 -29.41 -3.05
CA THR A 608 0.49 -28.55 -1.88
C THR A 608 -0.88 -28.84 -1.25
N ARG A 609 -0.98 -28.69 0.07
CA ARG A 609 -2.21 -28.92 0.86
C ARG A 609 -2.31 -27.86 1.95
N LEU A 610 -3.51 -27.32 2.14
CA LEU A 610 -3.79 -26.43 3.26
C LEU A 610 -4.42 -27.22 4.40
N TRP A 611 -3.64 -27.54 5.42
CA TRP A 611 -4.13 -28.21 6.61
C TRP A 611 -4.92 -27.23 7.47
N SER A 612 -6.18 -27.56 7.75
CA SER A 612 -7.10 -26.67 8.45
C SER A 612 -8.01 -27.44 9.41
N GLY A 613 -8.65 -26.70 10.34
CA GLY A 613 -9.56 -27.25 11.35
C GLY A 613 -8.88 -27.65 12.67
N GLY A 614 -9.68 -27.81 13.72
CA GLY A 614 -9.18 -28.09 15.06
C GLY A 614 -8.28 -26.97 15.59
N ASP A 615 -7.20 -27.35 16.28
CA ASP A 615 -6.24 -26.43 16.87
C ASP A 615 -5.01 -26.16 15.98
N ILE A 616 -4.91 -26.76 14.79
CA ILE A 616 -3.77 -26.55 13.89
C ILE A 616 -3.65 -25.10 13.41
N ALA A 617 -4.78 -24.37 13.37
CA ALA A 617 -4.80 -22.96 13.04
C ALA A 617 -4.12 -22.07 14.10
N GLN A 618 -3.90 -22.60 15.31
CA GLN A 618 -3.14 -21.96 16.38
C GLN A 618 -1.69 -22.49 16.45
N GLY A 619 -1.36 -23.46 15.60
CA GLY A 619 -0.05 -24.10 15.54
C GLY A 619 1.05 -23.12 15.16
N THR A 620 2.16 -23.20 15.88
CA THR A 620 3.41 -22.48 15.60
C THR A 620 4.55 -23.46 15.46
N ALA A 621 5.67 -23.04 14.86
CA ALA A 621 6.87 -23.87 14.66
C ALA A 621 6.55 -25.27 14.10
N CYS A 622 5.75 -25.32 13.03
CA CYS A 622 5.30 -26.57 12.43
C CYS A 622 6.41 -27.25 11.61
N VAL A 623 6.44 -28.58 11.64
CA VAL A 623 7.36 -29.40 10.86
C VAL A 623 6.61 -30.57 10.19
N PRO A 624 6.87 -30.89 8.92
CA PRO A 624 6.27 -32.03 8.25
C PRO A 624 7.16 -33.28 8.39
N ALA A 625 6.56 -34.46 8.40
CA ALA A 625 7.27 -35.70 8.08
C ALA A 625 7.55 -35.78 6.57
N SER A 626 8.43 -36.69 6.15
CA SER A 626 8.67 -36.99 4.72
C SER A 626 7.36 -37.29 3.99
N GLY A 627 7.16 -36.63 2.85
CA GLY A 627 5.93 -36.74 2.04
C GLY A 627 4.72 -35.97 2.57
N GLY A 628 4.80 -35.36 3.76
CA GLY A 628 3.76 -34.45 4.28
C GLY A 628 2.46 -35.11 4.73
N ALA A 629 2.45 -36.43 4.96
CA ALA A 629 1.29 -37.15 5.49
C ALA A 629 1.08 -36.91 7.00
N ARG A 630 2.14 -36.49 7.71
CA ARG A 630 2.09 -36.05 9.10
C ARG A 630 2.68 -34.66 9.22
N VAL A 631 2.09 -33.86 10.09
CA VAL A 631 2.59 -32.54 10.47
C VAL A 631 2.57 -32.44 11.98
N ALA A 632 3.62 -31.91 12.59
CA ALA A 632 3.64 -31.60 14.01
C ALA A 632 3.74 -30.09 14.19
N CYS A 633 2.96 -29.52 15.10
CA CYS A 633 3.02 -28.09 15.46
C CYS A 633 3.06 -27.91 16.97
N VAL A 634 3.63 -26.80 17.43
CA VAL A 634 3.51 -26.36 18.82
C VAL A 634 2.16 -25.65 19.00
N VAL A 635 1.33 -26.17 19.90
CA VAL A 635 0.04 -25.58 20.27
C VAL A 635 0.00 -25.42 21.79
N GLY A 636 0.00 -24.18 22.26
CA GLY A 636 0.13 -23.89 23.69
C GLY A 636 1.46 -24.41 24.23
N ALA A 637 1.42 -25.33 25.19
CA ALA A 637 2.59 -25.92 25.83
C ALA A 637 2.95 -27.33 25.33
N SER A 638 2.29 -27.82 24.29
CA SER A 638 2.47 -29.20 23.78
C SER A 638 2.87 -29.21 22.30
N ALA A 639 3.59 -30.25 21.89
CA ALA A 639 3.64 -30.62 20.47
C ALA A 639 2.40 -31.45 20.11
N VAL A 640 1.80 -31.16 18.97
CA VAL A 640 0.60 -31.84 18.45
C VAL A 640 0.90 -32.40 17.07
N ILE A 641 0.73 -33.71 16.90
CA ILE A 641 0.90 -34.44 15.64
C ILE A 641 -0.47 -34.59 14.98
N TYR A 642 -0.55 -34.18 13.72
CA TYR A 642 -1.71 -34.29 12.84
C TYR A 642 -1.41 -35.31 11.75
N GLU A 643 -2.28 -36.29 11.57
CA GLU A 643 -2.16 -37.30 10.51
C GLU A 643 -3.22 -37.08 9.43
N ALA A 644 -2.82 -37.15 8.17
CA ALA A 644 -3.73 -36.99 7.04
C ALA A 644 -4.64 -38.20 6.92
N LYS A 645 -5.85 -37.97 6.39
CA LYS A 645 -6.74 -39.05 5.96
C LYS A 645 -6.23 -39.77 4.72
#